data_AF-A0A958QEC7-F1
#
_entry.id   AF-A0A958QEC7-F1
#
_cell.length_a   1.000
_cell.length_b   1.000
_cell.length_c   1.000
_cell.angle_alpha   90.00
_cell.angle_beta   90.00
_cell.angle_gamma   90.00
#
_symmetry.space_group_name_H-M   'P 1'
#
loop_
_entity.id
_entity.type
_entity.pdbx_description
1 polymer ?
#
loop_
_entity_poly.entity_id
_entity_poly.type
_entity_poly.pdbx_seq_one_letter_code
_entity_poly.pdbx_strand_id
1 'polypeptide(L)'
;MAIFVAMIFQVLFVLFAMSINVALVVHDKINLQNAVDLAAYYGAQKQAEILNAIAHQNYQIRQAWKLLAWRYRVLGTMGLSSGSGLHPTRVPGVQGDDSQVFWEIPELCVSYRDVWIDGAAGNTENLCQKRQVNIPAIPFVPIRAPFNGFNAALSQISQSLRNSYKTSCEFHGARNWEFAATILHAFRLDQANRREVLYALARNLTARNQLVDIQGEPVSKGVENTLKKNLTHGNATGGLEFEFYNSLQGVAEERVFPKIVVYPEIAYMDISPTAADQCNTVTNFIPNGNAQSGAGGLPMRGSARNLVLNRAGQLNDATRMWYPPENPYALVTGVEKNPWVMAYVGVKATTRPRQLFFPIGDGVTLTARAFAKPFGGRIGPWYGSTWAPGAPASSGAPIDSLLPPRFIPGVTSDYSTTNPARFPNYSKYPGDVVGLSSVLAQDGLFYQTGIMGGTSLDFFVNIQDPGPASKFGNDFLAWSPQSGWPAVRDYEIAAIAPDLFDITYYSIEPDYTGNYYNYFIDPKVSANLFVEPRVPQFFVRPDLGSRDDVMTMNVRMQMERARAIGANTNVAKQSLQRDEAFYFAQDISHLLTGWVPNDEFGEYVQFPEHRFGKCDPTMRDVQPSTPGMCPQAGGRVGYSVKLVSREFFDVDQNLGNSVAAKILNPPPKGW
;
A
#
# COMPACT_ATOMS: atom_id res chain seq x y z
N MET A 1 81.97 -23.23 24.33
CA MET A 1 81.01 -22.46 25.15
C MET A 1 80.37 -21.32 24.35
N ALA A 2 81.10 -20.29 23.92
CA ALA A 2 80.52 -19.13 23.22
C ALA A 2 79.73 -19.48 21.92
N ILE A 3 80.27 -20.36 21.07
CA ILE A 3 79.59 -20.79 19.83
C ILE A 3 78.30 -21.57 20.13
N PHE A 4 78.31 -22.41 21.17
CA PHE A 4 77.14 -23.19 21.59
C PHE A 4 76.03 -22.29 22.13
N VAL A 5 76.39 -21.29 22.94
CA VAL A 5 75.46 -20.27 23.43
C VAL A 5 74.90 -19.45 22.27
N ALA A 6 75.73 -19.03 21.32
CA ALA A 6 75.29 -18.30 20.12
C ALA A 6 74.29 -19.11 19.26
N MET A 7 74.54 -20.41 19.06
CA MET A 7 73.61 -21.28 18.32
C MET A 7 72.27 -21.45 19.03
N ILE A 8 72.25 -21.61 20.36
CA ILE A 8 70.99 -21.71 21.13
C ILE A 8 70.20 -20.40 21.05
N PHE A 9 70.85 -19.24 21.21
CA PHE A 9 70.18 -17.96 21.09
C PHE A 9 69.60 -17.74 19.69
N GLN A 10 70.31 -18.16 18.64
CA GLN A 10 69.81 -18.05 17.27
C GLN A 10 68.58 -18.92 17.02
N VAL A 11 68.56 -20.16 17.53
CA VAL A 11 67.39 -21.05 17.42
C VAL A 11 66.21 -20.50 18.21
N LEU A 12 66.41 -20.02 19.44
CA LEU A 12 65.36 -19.40 20.25
C LEU A 12 64.80 -18.14 19.58
N PHE A 13 65.66 -17.31 18.98
CA PHE A 13 65.24 -16.11 18.26
C PHE A 13 64.39 -16.45 17.03
N VAL A 14 64.77 -17.47 16.25
CA VAL A 14 63.98 -17.94 15.11
C VAL A 14 62.60 -18.46 15.55
N LEU A 15 62.53 -19.24 16.63
CA LEU A 15 61.27 -19.72 17.18
C LEU A 15 60.37 -18.58 17.69
N PHE A 16 60.96 -17.58 18.35
CA PHE A 16 60.23 -16.39 18.81
C PHE A 16 59.69 -15.56 17.63
N ALA A 17 60.53 -15.32 16.62
CA ALA A 17 60.14 -14.64 15.38
C ALA A 17 59.00 -15.39 14.64
N MET A 18 59.09 -16.73 14.58
CA MET A 18 58.04 -17.57 13.99
C MET A 18 56.72 -17.46 14.77
N SER A 19 56.76 -17.55 16.11
CA SER A 19 55.58 -17.41 16.96
C SER A 19 54.89 -16.06 16.78
N ILE A 20 55.66 -14.97 16.71
CA ILE A 20 55.11 -13.62 16.48
C ILE A 20 54.46 -13.52 15.10
N ASN A 21 55.13 -14.02 14.05
CA ASN A 21 54.56 -14.00 12.69
C ASN A 21 53.24 -14.77 12.63
N VAL A 22 53.15 -15.95 13.26
CA VAL A 22 51.89 -16.71 13.31
C VAL A 22 50.80 -15.92 14.03
N ALA A 23 51.12 -15.32 15.19
CA ALA A 23 50.17 -14.51 15.94
C ALA A 23 49.65 -13.30 15.13
N LEU A 24 50.54 -12.60 14.42
CA LEU A 24 50.18 -11.47 13.57
C LEU A 24 49.34 -11.90 12.36
N VAL A 25 49.66 -13.02 11.71
CA VAL A 25 48.83 -13.56 10.60
C VAL A 25 47.43 -13.92 11.09
N VAL A 26 47.30 -14.56 12.26
CA VAL A 26 46.00 -14.88 12.84
C VAL A 26 45.22 -13.61 13.18
N HIS A 27 45.88 -12.62 13.78
CA HIS A 27 45.28 -11.33 14.09
C HIS A 27 44.79 -10.61 12.83
N ASP A 28 45.62 -10.52 11.78
CA ASP A 28 45.26 -9.88 10.52
C ASP A 28 44.12 -10.63 9.81
N LYS A 29 44.09 -11.96 9.89
CA LYS A 29 42.99 -12.77 9.36
C LYS A 29 41.67 -12.50 10.08
N ILE A 30 41.67 -12.49 11.41
CA ILE A 30 40.47 -12.20 12.22
C ILE A 30 39.98 -10.77 11.94
N ASN A 31 40.90 -9.80 11.91
CA ASN A 31 40.56 -8.42 11.60
C ASN A 31 39.94 -8.29 10.20
N LEU A 32 40.54 -8.90 9.18
CA LEU A 32 40.01 -8.86 7.81
C LEU A 32 38.61 -9.45 7.75
N GLN A 33 38.37 -10.59 8.40
CA GLN A 33 37.04 -11.20 8.44
C GLN A 33 36.02 -10.31 9.13
N ASN A 34 36.33 -9.78 10.33
CA ASN A 34 35.42 -8.89 11.05
C ASN A 34 35.10 -7.61 10.26
N ALA A 35 36.09 -7.05 9.56
CA ALA A 35 35.89 -5.87 8.73
C ALA A 35 34.99 -6.17 7.50
N VAL A 36 35.15 -7.34 6.88
CA VAL A 36 34.30 -7.80 5.78
C VAL A 36 32.88 -8.11 6.26
N ASP A 37 32.73 -8.71 7.43
CA ASP A 37 31.42 -8.97 8.07
C ASP A 37 30.67 -7.65 8.33
N LEU A 38 31.33 -6.64 8.92
CA LEU A 38 30.76 -5.31 9.14
C LEU A 38 30.38 -4.60 7.83
N ALA A 39 31.22 -4.73 6.80
CA ALA A 39 30.95 -4.16 5.49
C ALA A 39 29.73 -4.84 4.83
N ALA A 40 29.60 -6.16 4.95
CA ALA A 40 28.42 -6.89 4.48
C ALA A 40 27.15 -6.48 5.25
N TYR A 41 27.25 -6.30 6.56
CA TYR A 41 26.16 -5.75 7.39
C TYR A 41 25.66 -4.41 6.88
N TYR A 42 26.58 -3.47 6.60
CA TYR A 42 26.23 -2.15 6.05
C TYR A 42 25.51 -2.28 4.70
N GLY A 43 26.03 -3.10 3.79
CA GLY A 43 25.43 -3.30 2.47
C GLY A 43 24.01 -3.88 2.55
N ALA A 44 23.79 -4.88 3.42
CA ALA A 44 22.48 -5.46 3.65
C ALA A 44 21.53 -4.48 4.34
N GLN A 45 22.02 -3.64 5.27
CA GLN A 45 21.21 -2.59 5.88
C GLN A 45 20.67 -1.61 4.83
N LYS A 46 21.51 -1.16 3.89
CA LYS A 46 21.08 -0.28 2.79
C LYS A 46 20.11 -0.98 1.82
N GLN A 47 20.26 -2.28 1.62
CA GLN A 47 19.27 -3.06 0.87
C GLN A 47 17.93 -3.18 1.63
N ALA A 48 17.96 -3.35 2.96
CA ALA A 48 16.77 -3.39 3.81
C ALA A 48 16.00 -2.06 3.80
N GLU A 49 16.72 -0.94 3.77
CA GLU A 49 16.18 0.42 3.67
C GLU A 49 15.28 0.61 2.44
N ILE A 50 15.74 0.14 1.28
CA ILE A 50 14.94 0.20 0.04
C ILE A 50 13.75 -0.77 0.11
N LEU A 51 13.93 -1.96 0.69
CA LEU A 51 12.85 -2.94 0.85
C LEU A 51 11.75 -2.43 1.81
N ASN A 52 12.10 -1.65 2.83
CA ASN A 52 11.14 -1.01 3.74
C ASN A 52 10.36 0.10 3.04
N ALA A 53 11.02 0.91 2.21
CA ALA A 53 10.33 1.89 1.36
C ALA A 53 9.35 1.21 0.39
N ILE A 54 9.74 0.09 -0.22
CA ILE A 54 8.87 -0.74 -1.06
C ILE A 54 7.68 -1.28 -0.25
N ALA A 55 7.92 -1.79 0.96
CA ALA A 55 6.86 -2.30 1.84
C ALA A 55 5.83 -1.22 2.18
N HIS A 56 6.30 -0.02 2.52
CA HIS A 56 5.43 1.11 2.82
C HIS A 56 4.64 1.56 1.58
N GLN A 57 5.27 1.63 0.40
CA GLN A 57 4.53 1.94 -0.84
C GLN A 57 3.47 0.90 -1.16
N ASN A 58 3.74 -0.38 -0.92
CA ASN A 58 2.73 -1.43 -1.10
C ASN A 58 1.58 -1.33 -0.08
N TYR A 59 1.88 -0.93 1.16
CA TYR A 59 0.85 -0.58 2.15
C TYR A 59 -0.01 0.61 1.69
N GLN A 60 0.58 1.65 1.12
CA GLN A 60 -0.19 2.79 0.61
C GLN A 60 -1.12 2.39 -0.57
N ILE A 61 -0.71 1.45 -1.43
CA ILE A 61 -1.60 0.87 -2.45
C ILE A 61 -2.78 0.14 -1.78
N ARG A 62 -2.52 -0.59 -0.68
CA ARG A 62 -3.56 -1.21 0.15
C ARG A 62 -4.47 -0.17 0.82
N GLN A 63 -3.94 0.95 1.32
CA GLN A 63 -4.78 2.05 1.83
C GLN A 63 -5.69 2.64 0.76
N ALA A 64 -5.20 2.80 -0.47
CA ALA A 64 -6.02 3.25 -1.60
C ALA A 64 -7.17 2.26 -1.90
N TRP A 65 -6.91 0.95 -1.79
CA TRP A 65 -7.92 -0.08 -1.88
C TRP A 65 -8.95 -0.01 -0.74
N LYS A 66 -8.50 0.19 0.50
CA LYS A 66 -9.36 0.41 1.68
C LYS A 66 -10.27 1.61 1.48
N LEU A 67 -9.72 2.71 0.96
CA LEU A 67 -10.47 3.92 0.64
C LEU A 67 -11.55 3.67 -0.40
N LEU A 68 -11.22 2.97 -1.50
CA LEU A 68 -12.19 2.58 -2.53
C LEU A 68 -13.33 1.75 -1.93
N ALA A 69 -12.98 0.70 -1.18
CA ALA A 69 -13.95 -0.22 -0.59
C ALA A 69 -14.84 0.49 0.45
N TRP A 70 -14.29 1.38 1.27
CA TRP A 70 -15.05 2.15 2.25
C TRP A 70 -15.98 3.16 1.57
N ARG A 71 -15.48 3.92 0.59
CA ARG A 71 -16.32 4.84 -0.20
C ARG A 71 -17.46 4.13 -0.91
N TYR A 72 -17.22 2.91 -1.37
CA TYR A 72 -18.22 2.11 -2.07
C TYR A 72 -19.26 1.48 -1.12
N ARG A 73 -18.81 0.74 -0.10
CA ARG A 73 -19.68 -0.07 0.78
C ARG A 73 -20.21 0.64 2.03
N VAL A 74 -19.64 1.78 2.39
CA VAL A 74 -20.10 2.56 3.54
C VAL A 74 -20.71 3.85 3.04
N LEU A 75 -19.91 4.73 2.44
CA LEU A 75 -20.39 6.06 2.03
C LEU A 75 -21.42 5.99 0.90
N GLY A 76 -21.16 5.16 -0.12
CA GLY A 76 -22.01 5.00 -1.30
C GLY A 76 -23.36 4.34 -1.02
N THR A 77 -23.46 3.50 0.01
CA THR A 77 -24.70 2.81 0.41
C THR A 77 -25.41 3.48 1.57
N MET A 78 -24.80 4.48 2.21
CA MET A 78 -25.33 5.14 3.41
C MET A 78 -26.72 5.78 3.19
N GLY A 79 -27.11 6.04 1.95
CA GLY A 79 -28.44 6.52 1.57
C GLY A 79 -29.58 5.51 1.82
N LEU A 80 -29.28 4.21 1.73
CA LEU A 80 -30.26 3.13 1.73
C LEU A 80 -30.87 2.87 3.11
N SER A 81 -32.18 2.69 3.17
CA SER A 81 -32.96 2.23 4.32
C SER A 81 -33.52 0.84 4.00
N SER A 82 -33.12 -0.17 4.75
CA SER A 82 -33.65 -1.54 4.60
C SER A 82 -35.04 -1.65 5.23
N GLY A 83 -35.79 -2.70 4.89
CA GLY A 83 -37.14 -2.97 5.43
C GLY A 83 -37.20 -3.13 6.98
N SER A 84 -36.06 -3.22 7.67
CA SER A 84 -35.93 -3.18 9.14
C SER A 84 -35.58 -1.79 9.70
N GLY A 85 -35.37 -0.78 8.85
CA GLY A 85 -35.38 0.62 9.25
C GLY A 85 -34.21 1.47 8.74
N LEU A 86 -32.95 1.02 8.74
CA LEU A 86 -31.80 1.94 8.65
C LEU A 86 -30.52 1.21 8.15
N HIS A 87 -29.66 1.89 7.35
CA HIS A 87 -28.27 1.46 7.09
C HIS A 87 -27.56 1.18 8.42
N PRO A 88 -26.61 0.24 8.54
CA PRO A 88 -26.02 -0.12 9.84
C PRO A 88 -25.42 1.07 10.60
N THR A 89 -24.84 2.03 9.87
CA THR A 89 -24.33 3.31 10.39
C THR A 89 -25.39 4.26 10.94
N ARG A 90 -26.67 3.95 10.72
CA ARG A 90 -27.83 4.70 11.19
C ARG A 90 -28.54 3.98 12.35
N VAL A 91 -28.22 2.71 12.62
CA VAL A 91 -28.81 1.99 13.75
C VAL A 91 -28.04 2.34 15.03
N PRO A 92 -28.69 2.83 16.09
CA PRO A 92 -27.99 3.13 17.35
C PRO A 92 -27.50 1.84 18.04
N GLY A 93 -26.19 1.73 18.25
CA GLY A 93 -25.56 0.68 19.06
C GLY A 93 -24.75 -0.33 18.26
N VAL A 94 -23.70 -0.86 18.88
CA VAL A 94 -22.82 -1.86 18.26
C VAL A 94 -23.59 -3.16 18.07
N GLN A 95 -23.81 -3.57 16.83
CA GLN A 95 -24.31 -4.91 16.53
C GLN A 95 -23.12 -5.86 16.36
N GLY A 96 -23.33 -7.15 16.65
CA GLY A 96 -22.28 -8.17 16.54
C GLY A 96 -21.71 -8.28 15.13
N ASP A 97 -20.63 -9.05 15.00
CA ASP A 97 -20.01 -9.41 13.72
C ASP A 97 -20.85 -10.45 12.95
N ASP A 98 -22.18 -10.36 13.07
CA ASP A 98 -23.11 -11.22 12.37
C ASP A 98 -23.24 -10.75 10.92
N SER A 99 -23.20 -11.71 9.99
CA SER A 99 -23.41 -11.45 8.57
C SER A 99 -24.89 -11.16 8.29
N GLN A 100 -25.38 -9.99 8.70
CA GLN A 100 -26.74 -9.58 8.36
C GLN A 100 -26.76 -8.84 7.02
N VAL A 101 -27.45 -9.42 6.04
CA VAL A 101 -28.06 -8.78 4.86
C VAL A 101 -27.14 -8.33 3.70
N PHE A 102 -25.85 -8.02 3.92
CA PHE A 102 -25.01 -7.36 2.88
C PHE A 102 -24.13 -8.29 2.02
N TRP A 103 -24.49 -9.58 1.90
CA TRP A 103 -24.02 -10.43 0.80
C TRP A 103 -24.70 -10.06 -0.54
N GLU A 104 -25.74 -9.23 -0.49
CA GLU A 104 -26.31 -8.58 -1.67
C GLU A 104 -25.29 -7.64 -2.32
N ILE A 105 -25.39 -7.47 -3.63
CA ILE A 105 -24.62 -6.50 -4.42
C ILE A 105 -24.76 -5.12 -3.73
N PRO A 106 -23.66 -4.48 -3.28
CA PRO A 106 -23.73 -3.16 -2.68
C PRO A 106 -24.00 -2.13 -3.78
N GLU A 107 -25.24 -1.65 -3.84
CA GLU A 107 -25.67 -0.67 -4.84
C GLU A 107 -25.35 0.74 -4.35
N LEU A 108 -24.42 1.40 -5.01
CA LEU A 108 -24.10 2.79 -4.73
C LEU A 108 -25.32 3.68 -5.09
N CYS A 109 -25.73 4.50 -4.12
CA CYS A 109 -26.85 5.43 -4.24
C CYS A 109 -26.61 6.70 -3.40
N VAL A 110 -26.34 7.83 -4.06
CA VAL A 110 -25.80 9.07 -3.46
C VAL A 110 -26.68 10.32 -3.64
N SER A 111 -28.00 10.17 -3.63
CA SER A 111 -28.94 11.30 -3.77
C SER A 111 -29.90 11.47 -2.59
N TYR A 112 -29.73 10.69 -1.52
CA TYR A 112 -30.60 10.79 -0.35
C TYR A 112 -30.23 12.01 0.51
N ARG A 113 -31.15 12.95 0.67
CA ARG A 113 -30.91 14.25 1.32
C ARG A 113 -30.30 14.16 2.73
N ASP A 114 -30.74 13.22 3.56
CA ASP A 114 -30.23 13.15 4.94
C ASP A 114 -28.77 12.69 4.99
N VAL A 115 -28.16 12.33 3.84
CA VAL A 115 -26.75 11.99 3.74
C VAL A 115 -26.01 12.93 2.79
N TRP A 116 -26.58 13.19 1.61
CA TRP A 116 -25.97 13.94 0.53
C TRP A 116 -26.66 15.29 0.31
N ILE A 117 -25.89 16.38 0.26
CA ILE A 117 -26.42 17.75 0.13
C ILE A 117 -26.66 18.19 -1.32
N ASP A 118 -26.20 17.42 -2.30
CA ASP A 118 -26.26 17.84 -3.71
C ASP A 118 -27.65 17.76 -4.32
N GLY A 119 -28.67 17.27 -3.61
CA GLY A 119 -30.07 17.39 -4.05
C GLY A 119 -30.35 18.81 -4.55
N ALA A 120 -30.98 18.98 -5.72
CA ALA A 120 -31.25 20.31 -6.28
C ALA A 120 -31.83 21.22 -5.19
N ALA A 121 -31.26 22.41 -4.99
CA ALA A 121 -31.53 23.25 -3.82
C ALA A 121 -33.05 23.39 -3.56
N GLY A 122 -33.50 22.85 -2.42
CA GLY A 122 -34.92 22.81 -2.04
C GLY A 122 -35.63 21.44 -2.22
N ASN A 123 -35.02 20.46 -2.88
CA ASN A 123 -35.61 19.15 -3.12
C ASN A 123 -35.30 18.15 -1.98
N THR A 124 -36.36 17.61 -1.40
CA THR A 124 -36.32 16.44 -0.49
C THR A 124 -36.29 15.16 -1.32
N GLU A 125 -35.17 14.87 -1.97
CA GLU A 125 -35.05 13.66 -2.80
C GLU A 125 -34.84 12.40 -1.94
N ASN A 126 -35.74 11.43 -2.09
CA ASN A 126 -35.77 10.17 -1.34
C ASN A 126 -35.55 8.94 -2.22
N LEU A 127 -35.12 9.11 -3.48
CA LEU A 127 -34.93 8.00 -4.43
C LEU A 127 -33.89 6.98 -3.95
N CYS A 128 -32.88 7.41 -3.20
CA CYS A 128 -31.90 6.50 -2.60
C CYS A 128 -32.31 5.92 -1.24
N GLN A 129 -33.53 6.17 -0.77
CA GLN A 129 -34.00 5.60 0.49
C GLN A 129 -34.26 4.10 0.38
N LYS A 130 -34.63 3.56 -0.78
CA LYS A 130 -34.90 2.13 -0.98
C LYS A 130 -34.18 1.61 -2.20
N ARG A 131 -33.88 0.30 -2.23
CA ARG A 131 -33.41 -0.38 -3.43
C ARG A 131 -34.55 -0.48 -4.43
N GLN A 132 -34.23 -0.36 -5.73
CA GLN A 132 -35.16 -0.60 -6.83
C GLN A 132 -36.48 0.17 -6.70
N VAL A 133 -36.38 1.49 -6.55
CA VAL A 133 -37.53 2.39 -6.51
C VAL A 133 -38.26 2.36 -7.85
N ASN A 134 -39.56 2.05 -7.80
CA ASN A 134 -40.47 2.15 -8.94
C ASN A 134 -41.55 3.18 -8.63
N ILE A 135 -41.49 4.32 -9.31
CA ILE A 135 -42.49 5.38 -9.21
C ILE A 135 -43.21 5.48 -10.57
N PRO A 136 -44.54 5.32 -10.58
CA PRO A 136 -45.33 5.31 -11.80
C PRO A 136 -45.39 6.71 -12.46
N ALA A 137 -45.74 6.72 -13.74
CA ALA A 137 -45.90 7.95 -14.50
C ALA A 137 -47.00 8.85 -13.90
N ILE A 138 -46.71 10.14 -13.74
CA ILE A 138 -47.71 11.13 -13.32
C ILE A 138 -48.81 11.18 -14.40
N PRO A 139 -50.10 10.99 -14.10
CA PRO A 139 -51.15 10.96 -15.12
C PRO A 139 -51.25 12.28 -15.91
N PHE A 140 -51.48 12.19 -17.22
CA PHE A 140 -51.71 13.36 -18.08
C PHE A 140 -53.18 13.76 -18.03
N VAL A 141 -53.46 15.06 -17.86
CA VAL A 141 -54.83 15.58 -17.97
C VAL A 141 -55.03 16.13 -19.39
N PRO A 142 -55.77 15.42 -20.27
CA PRO A 142 -55.98 15.88 -21.64
C PRO A 142 -56.90 17.11 -21.67
N ILE A 143 -56.54 18.10 -22.49
CA ILE A 143 -57.36 19.28 -22.75
C ILE A 143 -58.57 18.84 -23.59
N ARG A 144 -59.72 18.59 -22.95
CA ARG A 144 -60.99 18.31 -23.66
C ARG A 144 -61.76 19.57 -24.05
N ALA A 145 -61.49 20.71 -23.42
CA ALA A 145 -62.13 21.99 -23.71
C ALA A 145 -61.10 23.14 -23.67
N PRO A 146 -60.56 23.58 -24.82
CA PRO A 146 -59.47 24.57 -24.89
C PRO A 146 -59.89 25.99 -24.49
N PHE A 147 -61.20 26.25 -24.37
CA PHE A 147 -61.76 27.55 -23.98
C PHE A 147 -61.86 27.74 -22.46
N ASN A 148 -61.61 26.70 -21.67
CA ASN A 148 -61.66 26.77 -20.20
C ASN A 148 -60.23 26.97 -19.66
N GLY A 149 -59.91 28.19 -19.22
CA GLY A 149 -58.57 28.56 -18.72
C GLY A 149 -58.05 27.65 -17.59
N PHE A 150 -58.96 27.04 -16.82
CA PHE A 150 -58.60 26.06 -15.80
C PHE A 150 -58.01 24.76 -16.38
N ASN A 151 -58.56 24.25 -17.50
CA ASN A 151 -58.08 23.02 -18.15
C ASN A 151 -56.71 23.23 -18.82
N ALA A 152 -56.50 24.42 -19.41
CA ALA A 152 -55.22 24.80 -19.98
C ALA A 152 -54.13 24.94 -18.90
N ALA A 153 -54.46 25.58 -17.78
CA ALA A 153 -53.55 25.73 -16.63
C ALA A 153 -53.19 24.37 -16.00
N LEU A 154 -54.17 23.49 -15.79
CA LEU A 154 -53.95 22.16 -15.21
C LEU A 154 -53.09 21.28 -16.11
N SER A 155 -53.29 21.34 -17.43
CA SER A 155 -52.44 20.64 -18.41
C SER A 155 -51.00 21.15 -18.37
N GLN A 156 -50.77 22.47 -18.30
CA GLN A 156 -49.43 23.05 -18.21
C GLN A 156 -48.72 22.68 -16.90
N ILE A 157 -49.43 22.70 -15.77
CA ILE A 157 -48.90 22.24 -14.48
C ILE A 157 -48.54 20.76 -14.54
N SER A 158 -49.39 19.91 -15.13
CA SER A 158 -49.12 18.48 -15.26
C SER A 158 -47.88 18.19 -16.14
N GLN A 159 -47.67 18.97 -17.20
CA GLN A 159 -46.48 18.87 -18.05
C GLN A 159 -45.21 19.36 -17.34
N SER A 160 -45.31 20.47 -16.59
CA SER A 160 -44.20 21.01 -15.80
C SER A 160 -43.75 20.01 -14.72
N LEU A 161 -44.70 19.41 -13.99
CA LEU A 161 -44.41 18.38 -12.99
C LEU A 161 -43.79 17.12 -13.61
N ARG A 162 -44.31 16.64 -14.75
CA ARG A 162 -43.72 15.52 -15.50
C ARG A 162 -42.28 15.81 -15.92
N ASN A 163 -42.01 17.00 -16.45
CA ASN A 163 -40.67 17.38 -16.89
C ASN A 163 -39.69 17.53 -15.73
N SER A 164 -40.12 18.16 -14.62
CA SER A 164 -39.30 18.31 -13.41
C SER A 164 -38.97 16.95 -12.78
N TYR A 165 -39.97 16.06 -12.72
CA TYR A 165 -39.82 14.71 -12.22
C TYR A 165 -38.88 13.86 -13.08
N LYS A 166 -39.06 13.87 -14.41
CA LYS A 166 -38.17 13.19 -15.36
C LYS A 166 -36.73 13.68 -15.24
N THR A 167 -36.56 14.99 -15.13
CA THR A 167 -35.24 15.62 -14.98
C THR A 167 -34.57 15.19 -13.67
N SER A 168 -35.31 15.17 -12.55
CA SER A 168 -34.77 14.73 -11.25
C SER A 168 -34.35 13.26 -11.27
N CYS A 169 -35.20 12.40 -11.85
CA CYS A 169 -34.85 11.00 -12.05
C CYS A 169 -33.58 10.88 -12.92
N GLU A 170 -33.49 11.55 -14.07
CA GLU A 170 -32.30 11.55 -14.94
C GLU A 170 -31.02 11.99 -14.19
N PHE A 171 -31.10 13.01 -13.31
CA PHE A 171 -29.97 13.45 -12.49
C PHE A 171 -29.56 12.46 -11.41
N HIS A 172 -30.49 11.64 -10.91
CA HIS A 172 -30.22 10.61 -9.91
C HIS A 172 -29.21 9.57 -10.42
N GLY A 173 -29.49 8.94 -11.57
CA GLY A 173 -28.56 7.97 -12.18
C GLY A 173 -27.21 8.60 -12.52
N ALA A 174 -27.20 9.86 -12.94
CA ALA A 174 -26.00 10.64 -13.26
C ALA A 174 -25.01 10.67 -12.10
N ARG A 175 -25.53 11.03 -10.93
CA ARG A 175 -24.76 11.27 -9.72
C ARG A 175 -24.21 9.99 -9.14
N ASN A 176 -25.00 8.93 -9.18
CA ASN A 176 -24.56 7.59 -8.77
C ASN A 176 -23.40 7.12 -9.67
N TRP A 177 -23.53 7.27 -10.99
CA TRP A 177 -22.44 6.94 -11.90
C TRP A 177 -21.21 7.85 -11.71
N GLU A 178 -21.40 9.16 -11.55
CA GLU A 178 -20.31 10.13 -11.35
C GLU A 178 -19.49 9.80 -10.11
N PHE A 179 -20.14 9.51 -8.99
CA PHE A 179 -19.45 9.11 -7.77
C PHE A 179 -18.71 7.79 -7.94
N ALA A 180 -19.38 6.76 -8.49
CA ALA A 180 -18.79 5.45 -8.76
C ALA A 180 -17.55 5.54 -9.67
N ALA A 181 -17.63 6.31 -10.75
CA ALA A 181 -16.53 6.55 -11.67
C ALA A 181 -15.38 7.32 -11.00
N THR A 182 -15.71 8.34 -10.20
CA THR A 182 -14.72 9.18 -9.50
C THR A 182 -13.91 8.37 -8.48
N ILE A 183 -14.55 7.55 -7.65
CA ILE A 183 -13.83 6.76 -6.63
C ILE A 183 -12.94 5.69 -7.27
N LEU A 184 -13.38 5.08 -8.37
CA LEU A 184 -12.58 4.10 -9.12
C LEU A 184 -11.40 4.78 -9.81
N HIS A 185 -11.61 5.97 -10.38
CA HIS A 185 -10.56 6.76 -11.00
C HIS A 185 -9.49 7.18 -9.97
N ALA A 186 -9.91 7.63 -8.78
CA ALA A 186 -9.02 7.97 -7.68
C ALA A 186 -8.08 6.81 -7.35
N PHE A 187 -8.67 5.64 -7.13
CA PHE A 187 -7.91 4.42 -6.84
C PHE A 187 -6.91 4.12 -7.94
N ARG A 188 -7.37 4.15 -9.21
CA ARG A 188 -6.53 3.86 -10.38
C ARG A 188 -5.31 4.77 -10.49
N LEU A 189 -5.47 6.06 -10.27
CA LEU A 189 -4.38 7.02 -10.37
C LEU A 189 -3.40 6.91 -9.19
N ASP A 190 -3.92 6.75 -7.97
CA ASP A 190 -3.09 6.61 -6.78
C ASP A 190 -2.24 5.34 -6.86
N GLN A 191 -2.85 4.19 -7.15
CA GLN A 191 -2.13 2.92 -7.27
C GLN A 191 -1.14 2.92 -8.45
N ALA A 192 -1.46 3.56 -9.58
CA ALA A 192 -0.55 3.68 -10.71
C ALA A 192 0.74 4.44 -10.33
N ASN A 193 0.59 5.56 -9.64
CA ASN A 193 1.71 6.39 -9.20
C ASN A 193 2.57 5.68 -8.14
N ARG A 194 1.95 5.16 -7.07
CA ARG A 194 2.66 4.45 -5.98
C ARG A 194 3.37 3.20 -6.47
N ARG A 195 2.75 2.48 -7.41
CA ARG A 195 3.36 1.33 -8.07
C ARG A 195 4.59 1.72 -8.89
N GLU A 196 4.58 2.88 -9.55
CA GLU A 196 5.75 3.34 -10.29
C GLU A 196 6.91 3.68 -9.37
N VAL A 197 6.65 4.33 -8.22
CA VAL A 197 7.66 4.54 -7.17
C VAL A 197 8.22 3.20 -6.71
N LEU A 198 7.35 2.23 -6.41
CA LEU A 198 7.74 0.89 -5.99
C LEU A 198 8.64 0.20 -7.02
N TYR A 199 8.26 0.20 -8.30
CA TYR A 199 9.05 -0.45 -9.34
C TYR A 199 10.33 0.29 -9.68
N ALA A 200 10.37 1.61 -9.54
CA ALA A 200 11.63 2.35 -9.67
C ALA A 200 12.62 1.95 -8.57
N LEU A 201 12.15 1.82 -7.32
CA LEU A 201 12.96 1.29 -6.21
C LEU A 201 13.38 -0.17 -6.47
N ALA A 202 12.49 -1.00 -7.01
CA ALA A 202 12.82 -2.37 -7.39
C ALA A 202 13.88 -2.43 -8.50
N ARG A 203 13.78 -1.57 -9.53
CA ARG A 203 14.78 -1.46 -10.60
C ARG A 203 16.15 -1.03 -10.08
N ASN A 204 16.19 -0.19 -9.05
CA ASN A 204 17.44 0.14 -8.36
C ASN A 204 18.08 -1.10 -7.68
N LEU A 205 17.25 -2.01 -7.14
CA LEU A 205 17.72 -3.28 -6.59
C LEU A 205 18.17 -4.28 -7.66
N THR A 206 17.56 -4.27 -8.84
CA THR A 206 17.69 -5.35 -9.82
C THR A 206 18.47 -5.02 -11.10
N ALA A 207 18.18 -3.91 -11.75
CA ALA A 207 18.59 -3.65 -13.13
C ALA A 207 19.93 -2.90 -13.23
N ARG A 208 20.39 -2.29 -12.13
CA ARG A 208 21.57 -1.42 -12.16
C ARG A 208 22.87 -2.19 -12.04
N ASN A 209 23.90 -1.64 -12.70
CA ASN A 209 25.28 -2.05 -12.50
C ASN A 209 25.76 -1.78 -11.05
N GLN A 210 25.09 -0.87 -10.34
CA GLN A 210 25.45 -0.46 -8.99
C GLN A 210 24.19 -0.15 -8.18
N LEU A 211 24.08 -0.78 -6.99
CA LEU A 211 23.04 -0.50 -6.01
C LEU A 211 23.26 0.90 -5.41
N VAL A 212 22.21 1.73 -5.43
CA VAL A 212 22.21 3.09 -4.86
C VAL A 212 21.33 3.10 -3.61
N ASP A 213 21.70 3.83 -2.56
CA ASP A 213 20.88 3.99 -1.36
C ASP A 213 19.75 5.01 -1.55
N ILE A 214 18.91 5.22 -0.51
CA ILE A 214 17.80 6.18 -0.59
C ILE A 214 18.28 7.63 -0.68
N GLN A 215 19.56 7.90 -0.39
CA GLN A 215 20.18 9.21 -0.53
C GLN A 215 20.78 9.43 -1.93
N GLY A 216 20.63 8.46 -2.84
CA GLY A 216 21.16 8.58 -4.20
C GLY A 216 22.66 8.29 -4.30
N GLU A 217 23.29 7.76 -3.25
CA GLU A 217 24.72 7.43 -3.22
C GLU A 217 24.98 5.93 -3.45
N PRO A 218 26.09 5.56 -4.10
CA PRO A 218 26.38 4.15 -4.33
C PRO A 218 26.68 3.38 -3.04
N VAL A 219 25.95 2.29 -2.81
CA VAL A 219 26.12 1.45 -1.61
C VAL A 219 27.52 0.83 -1.55
N SER A 220 28.08 0.43 -2.69
CA SER A 220 29.42 -0.18 -2.74
C SER A 220 30.51 0.73 -2.18
N LYS A 221 30.38 2.06 -2.34
CA LYS A 221 31.32 3.06 -1.78
C LYS A 221 31.20 3.12 -0.26
N GLY A 222 29.98 3.05 0.27
CA GLY A 222 29.76 2.98 1.72
C GLY A 222 30.29 1.68 2.33
N VAL A 223 30.12 0.56 1.63
CA VAL A 223 30.68 -0.75 2.01
C VAL A 223 32.22 -0.70 2.02
N GLU A 224 32.83 -0.16 0.97
CA GLU A 224 34.28 -0.02 0.86
C GLU A 224 34.85 0.88 1.98
N ASN A 225 34.19 2.00 2.26
CA ASN A 225 34.57 2.89 3.36
C ASN A 225 34.45 2.21 4.72
N THR A 226 33.39 1.42 4.93
CA THR A 226 33.19 0.65 6.16
C THR A 226 34.30 -0.39 6.32
N LEU A 227 34.65 -1.10 5.26
CA LEU A 227 35.76 -2.04 5.25
C LEU A 227 37.07 -1.34 5.62
N LYS A 228 37.48 -0.32 4.87
CA LYS A 228 38.76 0.39 5.05
C LYS A 228 38.93 0.97 6.46
N LYS A 229 37.86 1.51 7.06
CA LYS A 229 37.91 2.09 8.41
C LYS A 229 38.08 1.06 9.52
N ASN A 230 37.80 -0.21 9.26
CA ASN A 230 37.88 -1.29 10.26
C ASN A 230 39.09 -2.22 10.05
N LEU A 231 39.95 -1.95 9.07
CA LEU A 231 41.17 -2.70 8.85
C LEU A 231 42.29 -2.27 9.81
N THR A 232 43.11 -3.24 10.24
CA THR A 232 44.39 -2.98 10.89
C THR A 232 45.36 -2.34 9.92
N HIS A 233 46.39 -1.68 10.45
CA HIS A 233 47.43 -1.05 9.63
C HIS A 233 48.05 -2.04 8.62
N GLY A 234 48.38 -3.26 9.06
CA GLY A 234 48.96 -4.31 8.21
C GLY A 234 48.08 -4.65 7.00
N ASN A 235 46.79 -4.87 7.22
CA ASN A 235 45.82 -5.14 6.15
C ASN A 235 45.57 -3.92 5.25
N ALA A 236 45.51 -2.72 5.83
CA ALA A 236 45.25 -1.48 5.10
C ALA A 236 46.38 -1.13 4.12
N THR A 237 47.64 -1.38 4.50
CA THR A 237 48.82 -1.14 3.64
C THR A 237 49.12 -2.30 2.67
N GLY A 238 48.50 -3.46 2.89
CA GLY A 238 48.80 -4.71 2.16
C GLY A 238 48.16 -4.83 0.77
N GLY A 239 47.76 -3.73 0.12
CA GLY A 239 47.12 -3.76 -1.20
C GLY A 239 45.72 -4.40 -1.18
N LEU A 240 44.73 -3.65 -0.70
CA LEU A 240 43.33 -4.11 -0.60
C LEU A 240 42.67 -4.23 -1.98
N GLU A 241 42.25 -5.44 -2.33
CA GLU A 241 41.31 -5.73 -3.41
C GLU A 241 39.91 -5.92 -2.82
N PHE A 242 38.89 -5.29 -3.39
CA PHE A 242 37.51 -5.28 -2.88
C PHE A 242 36.51 -5.60 -3.99
N GLU A 243 35.56 -6.49 -3.68
CA GLU A 243 34.43 -6.81 -4.53
C GLU A 243 33.12 -6.73 -3.72
N PHE A 244 32.09 -6.12 -4.30
CA PHE A 244 30.73 -6.07 -3.76
C PHE A 244 29.76 -6.83 -4.68
N TYR A 245 28.91 -7.66 -4.09
CA TYR A 245 27.92 -8.46 -4.79
C TYR A 245 26.51 -8.14 -4.31
N ASN A 246 25.58 -7.92 -5.24
CA ASN A 246 24.16 -7.76 -4.99
C ASN A 246 23.40 -8.95 -5.63
N SER A 247 22.69 -9.73 -4.81
CA SER A 247 22.02 -10.95 -5.28
C SER A 247 20.85 -10.73 -6.24
N LEU A 248 20.29 -9.52 -6.25
CA LEU A 248 19.13 -9.17 -7.07
C LEU A 248 19.57 -8.62 -8.44
N GLN A 249 20.86 -8.34 -8.63
CA GLN A 249 21.38 -7.80 -9.87
C GLN A 249 21.11 -8.78 -11.04
N GLY A 250 20.47 -8.27 -12.09
CA GLY A 250 20.10 -9.04 -13.29
C GLY A 250 18.81 -9.85 -13.16
N VAL A 251 18.08 -9.79 -12.04
CA VAL A 251 16.79 -10.46 -11.87
C VAL A 251 15.66 -9.52 -12.26
N ALA A 252 14.75 -9.92 -13.17
CA ALA A 252 13.61 -9.06 -13.55
C ALA A 252 12.77 -8.63 -12.33
N GLU A 253 12.42 -7.34 -12.24
CA GLU A 253 11.69 -6.78 -11.09
C GLU A 253 10.32 -7.45 -10.87
N GLU A 254 9.62 -7.83 -11.94
CA GLU A 254 8.35 -8.56 -11.87
C GLU A 254 8.51 -9.99 -11.34
N ARG A 255 9.72 -10.56 -11.38
CA ARG A 255 10.00 -11.88 -10.77
C ARG A 255 10.21 -11.75 -9.27
N VAL A 256 10.73 -10.61 -8.80
CA VAL A 256 10.92 -10.32 -7.37
C VAL A 256 9.59 -9.87 -6.74
N PHE A 257 8.88 -8.99 -7.44
CA PHE A 257 7.64 -8.35 -7.00
C PHE A 257 6.55 -8.46 -8.07
N PRO A 258 5.95 -9.65 -8.28
CA PRO A 258 4.82 -9.79 -9.19
C PRO A 258 3.60 -9.00 -8.68
N LYS A 259 2.83 -8.46 -9.64
CA LYS A 259 1.64 -7.64 -9.41
C LYS A 259 0.45 -8.53 -9.05
N ILE A 260 -0.38 -8.05 -8.13
CA ILE A 260 -1.71 -8.63 -7.87
C ILE A 260 -2.73 -7.83 -8.68
N VAL A 261 -2.88 -8.19 -9.96
CA VAL A 261 -3.84 -7.54 -10.86
C VAL A 261 -5.24 -8.04 -10.57
N VAL A 262 -6.18 -7.12 -10.40
CA VAL A 262 -7.60 -7.41 -10.12
C VAL A 262 -8.51 -6.55 -10.99
N TYR A 263 -9.75 -7.00 -11.21
CA TYR A 263 -10.77 -6.21 -11.90
C TYR A 263 -12.05 -6.17 -11.05
N PRO A 264 -12.13 -5.26 -10.07
CA PRO A 264 -13.34 -5.09 -9.27
C PRO A 264 -14.52 -4.63 -10.12
N GLU A 265 -15.73 -4.94 -9.67
CA GLU A 265 -16.97 -4.34 -10.17
C GLU A 265 -17.52 -3.31 -9.19
N ILE A 266 -18.09 -2.23 -9.72
CA ILE A 266 -18.83 -1.24 -8.95
C ILE A 266 -20.25 -1.20 -9.50
N ALA A 267 -21.19 -1.59 -8.64
CA ALA A 267 -22.62 -1.52 -8.92
C ALA A 267 -23.17 -0.17 -8.42
N TYR A 268 -24.03 0.44 -9.21
CA TYR A 268 -24.71 1.67 -8.86
C TYR A 268 -26.16 1.61 -9.30
N MET A 269 -26.98 2.42 -8.63
CA MET A 269 -28.39 2.55 -8.99
C MET A 269 -28.53 3.48 -10.19
N ASP A 270 -29.11 2.96 -11.27
CA ASP A 270 -29.37 3.67 -12.52
C ASP A 270 -30.87 3.65 -12.85
N ILE A 271 -31.30 4.27 -13.94
CA ILE A 271 -32.69 4.34 -14.37
C ILE A 271 -32.92 3.37 -15.54
N SER A 272 -33.99 2.59 -15.48
CA SER A 272 -34.36 1.65 -16.52
C SER A 272 -34.60 2.35 -17.86
N PRO A 273 -34.02 1.85 -18.97
CA PRO A 273 -34.26 2.40 -20.30
C PRO A 273 -35.68 2.11 -20.82
N THR A 274 -36.46 1.26 -20.18
CA THR A 274 -37.74 0.76 -20.74
C THR A 274 -38.96 1.63 -20.42
N ALA A 275 -38.85 2.60 -19.51
CA ALA A 275 -39.99 3.41 -19.09
C ALA A 275 -39.73 4.93 -19.29
N ALA A 276 -40.12 5.47 -20.45
CA ALA A 276 -39.84 6.87 -20.82
C ALA A 276 -40.53 7.92 -19.93
N ASP A 277 -41.57 7.50 -19.18
CA ASP A 277 -42.42 8.35 -18.33
C ASP A 277 -42.44 7.89 -16.86
N GLN A 278 -41.66 6.88 -16.46
CA GLN A 278 -41.61 6.36 -15.08
C GLN A 278 -40.18 6.46 -14.54
N CYS A 279 -40.02 6.62 -13.22
CA CYS A 279 -38.72 6.45 -12.59
C CYS A 279 -38.65 5.05 -12.00
N ASN A 280 -38.12 4.12 -12.77
CA ASN A 280 -37.84 2.76 -12.33
C ASN A 280 -36.32 2.59 -12.25
N THR A 281 -35.78 2.40 -11.05
CA THR A 281 -34.34 2.25 -10.87
C THR A 281 -33.91 0.79 -11.04
N VAL A 282 -32.79 0.56 -11.71
CA VAL A 282 -32.16 -0.74 -11.93
C VAL A 282 -30.71 -0.73 -11.47
N THR A 283 -30.20 -1.89 -11.07
CA THR A 283 -28.78 -2.08 -10.80
C THR A 283 -28.02 -2.06 -12.12
N ASN A 284 -27.06 -1.16 -12.23
CA ASN A 284 -26.14 -1.11 -13.36
C ASN A 284 -24.70 -1.18 -12.85
N PHE A 285 -23.78 -1.55 -13.73
CA PHE A 285 -22.36 -1.70 -13.38
C PHE A 285 -21.56 -0.69 -14.18
N ILE A 286 -20.47 -0.18 -13.60
CA ILE A 286 -19.49 0.53 -14.43
C ILE A 286 -19.08 -0.43 -15.55
N PRO A 287 -19.04 -0.02 -16.83
CA PRO A 287 -18.83 -0.97 -17.92
C PRO A 287 -17.41 -1.55 -17.89
N ASN A 288 -17.32 -2.88 -17.96
CA ASN A 288 -16.07 -3.61 -18.16
C ASN A 288 -15.74 -3.56 -19.66
N GLY A 289 -14.60 -2.93 -20.01
CA GLY A 289 -14.35 -2.44 -21.37
C GLY A 289 -14.47 -3.50 -22.49
N ASN A 290 -15.37 -3.23 -23.43
CA ASN A 290 -15.28 -3.48 -24.89
C ASN A 290 -16.47 -2.87 -25.67
N ALA A 291 -17.36 -2.11 -25.01
CA ALA A 291 -18.34 -1.29 -25.69
C ALA A 291 -17.67 -0.04 -26.31
N GLN A 292 -16.98 -0.24 -27.44
CA GLN A 292 -16.86 0.83 -28.42
C GLN A 292 -18.27 1.16 -28.91
N SER A 293 -18.93 2.18 -28.35
CA SER A 293 -20.17 2.68 -28.95
C SER A 293 -20.47 4.10 -28.51
N GLY A 294 -19.52 5.01 -28.78
CA GLY A 294 -19.75 6.45 -28.77
C GLY A 294 -20.50 7.00 -27.57
N ALA A 295 -21.14 8.13 -27.78
CA ALA A 295 -22.10 8.77 -26.89
C ALA A 295 -23.22 7.87 -26.28
N GLY A 296 -23.35 6.60 -26.68
CA GLY A 296 -24.39 5.66 -26.24
C GLY A 296 -24.00 4.71 -25.10
N GLY A 297 -22.76 4.76 -24.60
CA GLY A 297 -22.27 3.94 -23.47
C GLY A 297 -22.27 4.63 -22.10
N LEU A 298 -22.64 5.92 -22.05
CA LEU A 298 -22.91 6.61 -20.78
C LEU A 298 -24.33 6.21 -20.32
N PRO A 299 -24.56 5.90 -19.04
CA PRO A 299 -25.84 5.43 -18.50
C PRO A 299 -26.96 6.51 -18.46
N MET A 300 -26.99 7.42 -19.42
CA MET A 300 -27.62 8.72 -19.25
C MET A 300 -28.51 9.10 -20.43
N ARG A 301 -29.79 9.38 -20.14
CA ARG A 301 -30.73 10.02 -21.06
C ARG A 301 -30.78 11.53 -20.80
N GLY A 302 -31.10 12.29 -21.85
CA GLY A 302 -31.58 13.67 -21.72
C GLY A 302 -30.57 14.71 -21.20
N SER A 303 -31.07 15.64 -20.41
CA SER A 303 -30.36 16.89 -20.01
C SER A 303 -29.20 16.65 -19.02
N ALA A 304 -29.26 15.56 -18.25
CA ALA A 304 -28.21 15.14 -17.32
C ALA A 304 -26.92 14.68 -18.03
N ARG A 305 -27.03 14.22 -19.28
CA ARG A 305 -25.88 13.82 -20.09
C ARG A 305 -24.89 14.97 -20.30
N ASN A 306 -25.35 16.21 -20.42
CA ASN A 306 -24.46 17.37 -20.58
C ASN A 306 -23.71 17.74 -19.28
N LEU A 307 -24.34 17.58 -18.12
CA LEU A 307 -23.70 17.80 -16.81
C LEU A 307 -22.53 16.83 -16.64
N VAL A 308 -22.76 15.56 -16.96
CA VAL A 308 -21.74 14.52 -16.89
C VAL A 308 -20.72 14.67 -18.00
N LEU A 309 -21.09 14.91 -19.26
CA LEU A 309 -20.12 15.08 -20.37
C LEU A 309 -19.10 16.20 -20.13
N ASN A 310 -19.51 17.31 -19.51
CA ASN A 310 -18.61 18.40 -19.15
C ASN A 310 -17.55 17.98 -18.10
N ARG A 311 -17.86 17.02 -17.22
CA ARG A 311 -16.93 16.43 -16.23
C ARG A 311 -16.32 15.08 -16.69
N ALA A 312 -16.92 14.41 -17.67
CA ALA A 312 -16.64 13.02 -18.06
C ALA A 312 -15.67 12.88 -19.23
N GLY A 313 -15.33 13.98 -19.94
CA GLY A 313 -14.25 13.95 -20.93
C GLY A 313 -12.93 13.38 -20.36
N GLN A 314 -12.66 13.63 -19.07
CA GLN A 314 -11.53 13.08 -18.32
C GLN A 314 -11.83 11.70 -17.72
N LEU A 315 -13.07 11.42 -17.30
CA LEU A 315 -13.47 10.16 -16.64
C LEU A 315 -13.74 8.99 -17.60
N ASN A 316 -14.01 9.23 -18.89
CA ASN A 316 -14.40 8.19 -19.85
C ASN A 316 -13.24 7.24 -20.23
N ASP A 317 -12.03 7.76 -20.42
CA ASP A 317 -10.85 6.89 -20.59
C ASP A 317 -10.44 6.24 -19.26
N ALA A 318 -10.67 6.95 -18.16
CA ALA A 318 -10.38 6.52 -16.79
C ALA A 318 -11.31 5.46 -16.21
N THR A 319 -12.47 5.19 -16.81
CA THR A 319 -13.44 4.15 -16.37
C THR A 319 -13.31 2.84 -17.13
N ARG A 320 -12.41 2.76 -18.14
CA ARG A 320 -12.10 1.49 -18.82
C ARG A 320 -11.56 0.48 -17.83
N MET A 321 -12.38 -0.46 -17.35
CA MET A 321 -11.91 -1.38 -16.31
C MET A 321 -10.82 -2.32 -16.78
N TRP A 322 -10.80 -2.68 -18.07
CA TRP A 322 -9.79 -3.57 -18.62
C TRP A 322 -8.62 -2.80 -19.23
N TYR A 323 -7.49 -2.86 -18.54
CA TYR A 323 -6.17 -2.59 -19.12
C TYR A 323 -5.31 -3.84 -18.99
N PRO A 324 -4.47 -4.15 -19.98
CA PRO A 324 -3.57 -5.28 -19.89
C PRO A 324 -2.59 -5.10 -18.71
N PRO A 325 -2.10 -6.18 -18.06
CA PRO A 325 -1.25 -6.14 -16.86
C PRO A 325 0.02 -5.26 -16.96
N GLU A 326 0.49 -5.05 -18.18
CA GLU A 326 1.66 -4.22 -18.51
C GLU A 326 1.33 -2.72 -18.44
N ASN A 327 0.04 -2.36 -18.57
CA ASN A 327 -0.38 -0.97 -18.58
C ASN A 327 -0.18 -0.30 -17.20
N PRO A 328 0.40 0.92 -17.17
CA PRO A 328 0.57 1.70 -15.94
C PRO A 328 -0.72 1.97 -15.14
N TYR A 329 -1.90 1.84 -15.76
CA TYR A 329 -3.21 2.05 -15.15
C TYR A 329 -4.01 0.74 -14.90
N ALA A 330 -3.43 -0.43 -15.14
CA ALA A 330 -4.02 -1.70 -14.71
C ALA A 330 -4.26 -1.69 -13.20
N LEU A 331 -5.44 -2.10 -12.76
CA LEU A 331 -5.85 -2.09 -11.36
C LEU A 331 -5.11 -3.19 -10.59
N VAL A 332 -4.33 -2.79 -9.59
CA VAL A 332 -3.62 -3.70 -8.69
C VAL A 332 -3.96 -3.39 -7.24
N THR A 333 -4.06 -4.43 -6.42
CA THR A 333 -4.22 -4.29 -4.96
C THR A 333 -2.87 -4.28 -4.24
N GLY A 334 -1.78 -4.51 -4.97
CA GLY A 334 -0.41 -4.48 -4.48
C GLY A 334 0.52 -5.39 -5.28
N VAL A 335 1.69 -5.63 -4.70
CA VAL A 335 2.66 -6.65 -5.14
C VAL A 335 2.87 -7.67 -4.02
N GLU A 336 3.38 -8.83 -4.39
CA GLU A 336 3.81 -9.86 -3.44
C GLU A 336 5.30 -10.14 -3.60
N LYS A 337 6.01 -10.51 -2.53
CA LYS A 337 7.44 -10.82 -2.59
C LYS A 337 7.65 -12.30 -2.90
N ASN A 338 8.36 -12.60 -3.98
CA ASN A 338 8.73 -13.96 -4.31
C ASN A 338 9.73 -14.52 -3.28
N PRO A 339 9.38 -15.59 -2.54
CA PRO A 339 10.25 -16.12 -1.50
C PRO A 339 11.49 -16.83 -2.07
N TRP A 340 11.41 -17.34 -3.30
CA TRP A 340 12.49 -18.09 -3.95
C TRP A 340 13.60 -17.20 -4.53
N VAL A 341 13.37 -15.89 -4.61
CA VAL A 341 14.39 -14.89 -4.96
C VAL A 341 14.82 -14.17 -3.69
N MET A 342 15.98 -14.56 -3.14
CA MET A 342 16.47 -13.99 -1.90
C MET A 342 17.25 -12.70 -2.14
N ALA A 343 16.88 -11.63 -1.45
CA ALA A 343 17.72 -10.44 -1.30
C ALA A 343 18.86 -10.75 -0.32
N TYR A 344 20.10 -10.54 -0.74
CA TYR A 344 21.30 -10.55 0.10
C TYR A 344 22.43 -9.80 -0.61
N VAL A 345 23.47 -9.48 0.14
CA VAL A 345 24.71 -8.91 -0.39
C VAL A 345 25.89 -9.80 -0.04
N GLY A 346 26.92 -9.77 -0.87
CA GLY A 346 28.21 -10.39 -0.62
C GLY A 346 29.33 -9.34 -0.60
N VAL A 347 30.28 -9.50 0.32
CA VAL A 347 31.51 -8.72 0.33
C VAL A 347 32.69 -9.68 0.32
N LYS A 348 33.64 -9.41 -0.57
CA LYS A 348 34.89 -10.16 -0.66
C LYS A 348 36.05 -9.17 -0.65
N ALA A 349 37.03 -9.44 0.17
CA ALA A 349 38.24 -8.63 0.27
C ALA A 349 39.48 -9.51 0.28
N THR A 350 40.53 -9.07 -0.42
CA THR A 350 41.84 -9.71 -0.42
C THR A 350 42.90 -8.70 -0.02
N THR A 351 43.81 -9.09 0.86
CA THR A 351 44.96 -8.28 1.29
C THR A 351 46.22 -9.13 1.36
N ARG A 352 47.39 -8.48 1.31
CA ARG A 352 48.71 -9.13 1.45
C ARG A 352 49.53 -8.42 2.54
N PRO A 353 49.14 -8.56 3.83
CA PRO A 353 49.91 -7.95 4.92
C PRO A 353 51.34 -8.52 4.99
N ARG A 354 52.32 -7.62 5.16
CA ARG A 354 53.73 -7.99 5.34
C ARG A 354 54.04 -8.17 6.83
N GLN A 355 54.51 -9.36 7.19
CA GLN A 355 54.85 -9.68 8.57
C GLN A 355 56.28 -9.26 8.92
N LEU A 356 56.50 -8.82 10.16
CA LEU A 356 57.71 -8.14 10.60
C LEU A 356 58.98 -8.99 10.45
N PHE A 357 58.88 -10.29 10.71
CA PHE A 357 60.00 -11.22 10.69
C PHE A 357 59.91 -12.26 9.57
N PHE A 358 59.13 -12.01 8.51
CA PHE A 358 59.07 -12.92 7.37
C PHE A 358 60.33 -12.75 6.52
N PRO A 359 61.18 -13.78 6.38
CA PRO A 359 62.54 -13.61 5.88
C PRO A 359 62.61 -13.29 4.38
N ILE A 360 61.62 -13.74 3.56
CA ILE A 360 61.58 -13.56 2.10
C ILE A 360 60.11 -13.62 1.62
N GLY A 361 59.67 -12.71 0.74
CA GLY A 361 58.37 -12.77 0.02
C GLY A 361 57.46 -11.54 0.16
N ASP A 362 56.42 -11.47 -0.69
CA ASP A 362 55.46 -10.34 -0.83
C ASP A 362 54.31 -10.34 0.22
N GLY A 363 54.48 -11.06 1.34
CA GLY A 363 53.45 -11.22 2.38
C GLY A 363 52.54 -12.44 2.17
N VAL A 364 51.61 -12.66 3.11
CA VAL A 364 50.64 -13.77 3.05
C VAL A 364 49.35 -13.25 2.43
N THR A 365 48.85 -13.89 1.36
CA THR A 365 47.55 -13.50 0.78
C THR A 365 46.41 -13.99 1.67
N LEU A 366 45.65 -13.05 2.21
CA LEU A 366 44.47 -13.28 3.02
C LEU A 366 43.23 -12.89 2.22
N THR A 367 42.26 -13.79 2.08
CA THR A 367 40.96 -13.51 1.48
C THR A 367 39.87 -13.78 2.51
N ALA A 368 38.97 -12.81 2.70
CA ALA A 368 37.78 -12.93 3.52
C ALA A 368 36.53 -12.71 2.66
N ARG A 369 35.44 -13.40 3.03
CA ARG A 369 34.15 -13.36 2.36
C ARG A 369 33.06 -13.33 3.43
N ALA A 370 32.03 -12.52 3.20
CA ALA A 370 30.84 -12.51 4.04
C ALA A 370 29.60 -12.31 3.20
N PHE A 371 28.50 -12.94 3.63
CA PHE A 371 27.18 -12.74 3.06
C PHE A 371 26.24 -12.26 4.15
N ALA A 372 25.48 -11.21 3.84
CA ALA A 372 24.51 -10.65 4.75
C ALA A 372 23.14 -10.59 4.06
N LYS A 373 22.13 -11.10 4.74
CA LYS A 373 20.73 -11.07 4.30
C LYS A 373 19.99 -9.99 5.08
N PRO A 374 19.32 -9.04 4.41
CA PRO A 374 18.37 -8.17 5.07
C PRO A 374 17.12 -8.95 5.48
N PHE A 375 16.67 -8.75 6.70
CA PHE A 375 15.25 -8.85 7.03
C PHE A 375 14.60 -7.55 6.60
N GLY A 376 14.39 -7.41 5.29
CA GLY A 376 13.52 -6.36 4.78
C GLY A 376 12.13 -6.51 5.38
N GLY A 377 11.42 -5.40 5.52
CA GLY A 377 10.07 -5.34 6.05
C GLY A 377 9.12 -6.28 5.33
N ARG A 378 7.98 -6.55 5.96
CA ARG A 378 6.92 -7.36 5.36
C ARG A 378 6.33 -6.53 4.23
N ILE A 379 6.49 -6.99 3.00
CA ILE A 379 6.08 -6.20 1.83
C ILE A 379 4.58 -6.31 1.60
N GLY A 380 3.94 -7.36 2.08
CA GLY A 380 2.52 -7.65 1.93
C GLY A 380 2.27 -9.15 2.03
N PRO A 381 1.00 -9.57 2.09
CA PRO A 381 0.67 -10.98 2.00
C PRO A 381 0.96 -11.47 0.58
N TRP A 382 1.23 -12.76 0.44
CA TRP A 382 0.99 -13.40 -0.84
C TRP A 382 -0.50 -13.38 -1.15
N TYR A 383 -0.87 -13.33 -2.43
CA TYR A 383 -2.26 -13.51 -2.80
C TYR A 383 -2.76 -14.89 -2.37
N GLY A 384 -2.03 -15.95 -2.72
CA GLY A 384 -2.31 -17.33 -2.33
C GLY A 384 -1.44 -17.82 -1.16
N SER A 385 -1.92 -18.83 -0.44
CA SER A 385 -1.27 -19.41 0.74
C SER A 385 0.04 -20.16 0.46
N THR A 386 0.34 -20.47 -0.81
CA THR A 386 1.49 -21.27 -1.23
C THR A 386 2.21 -20.66 -2.43
N TRP A 387 3.50 -21.00 -2.62
CA TRP A 387 4.29 -20.55 -3.75
C TRP A 387 5.29 -21.63 -4.18
N ALA A 388 5.03 -22.30 -5.28
CA ALA A 388 5.92 -23.35 -5.80
C ALA A 388 7.22 -22.78 -6.39
N PRO A 389 8.37 -23.49 -6.27
CA PRO A 389 9.64 -23.05 -6.84
C PRO A 389 9.52 -22.72 -8.33
N GLY A 390 9.99 -21.54 -8.73
CA GLY A 390 9.97 -21.09 -10.13
C GLY A 390 8.61 -20.60 -10.65
N ALA A 391 7.52 -20.71 -9.87
CA ALA A 391 6.23 -20.16 -10.25
C ALA A 391 6.30 -18.62 -10.33
N PRO A 392 5.59 -17.99 -11.30
CA PRO A 392 5.63 -16.54 -11.50
C PRO A 392 4.90 -15.76 -10.38
N ALA A 393 3.99 -16.40 -9.65
CA ALA A 393 3.18 -15.79 -8.60
C ALA A 393 2.69 -16.87 -7.61
N SER A 394 2.18 -16.44 -6.45
CA SER A 394 1.58 -17.34 -5.45
C SER A 394 0.29 -18.03 -5.94
N SER A 395 -0.04 -19.17 -5.33
CA SER A 395 -1.22 -19.99 -5.62
C SER A 395 -1.81 -20.59 -4.33
N GLY A 396 -2.92 -21.33 -4.46
CA GLY A 396 -3.65 -21.92 -3.32
C GLY A 396 -4.80 -21.03 -2.83
N ALA A 397 -5.18 -21.20 -1.56
CA ALA A 397 -6.28 -20.43 -0.97
C ALA A 397 -5.88 -18.96 -0.80
N PRO A 398 -6.77 -17.99 -1.09
CA PRO A 398 -6.45 -16.58 -0.94
C PRO A 398 -6.20 -16.23 0.54
N ILE A 399 -5.11 -15.51 0.84
CA ILE A 399 -4.81 -15.05 2.21
C ILE A 399 -5.81 -13.96 2.63
N ASP A 400 -6.11 -13.02 1.73
CA ASP A 400 -7.24 -12.11 1.86
C ASP A 400 -8.39 -12.64 1.02
N SER A 401 -9.30 -13.37 1.66
CA SER A 401 -10.44 -14.01 1.01
C SER A 401 -11.44 -13.02 0.39
N LEU A 402 -11.34 -11.75 0.76
CA LEU A 402 -12.25 -10.67 0.36
C LEU A 402 -11.72 -9.85 -0.81
N LEU A 403 -10.49 -10.09 -1.27
CA LEU A 403 -9.98 -9.50 -2.49
C LEU A 403 -10.65 -10.13 -3.72
N PRO A 404 -10.84 -9.35 -4.81
CA PRO A 404 -11.28 -9.92 -6.06
C PRO A 404 -10.33 -11.01 -6.57
N PRO A 405 -10.85 -11.95 -7.39
CA PRO A 405 -10.03 -12.91 -8.10
C PRO A 405 -8.89 -12.23 -8.86
N ARG A 406 -7.66 -12.70 -8.63
CA ARG A 406 -6.50 -12.27 -9.40
C ARG A 406 -6.74 -12.58 -10.88
N PHE A 407 -6.49 -11.60 -11.74
CA PHE A 407 -6.45 -11.82 -13.17
C PHE A 407 -5.16 -12.55 -13.56
N ILE A 408 -5.31 -13.68 -14.24
CA ILE A 408 -4.22 -14.45 -14.82
C ILE A 408 -4.51 -14.58 -16.32
N PRO A 409 -3.65 -14.04 -17.21
CA PRO A 409 -3.84 -14.15 -18.65
C PRO A 409 -4.01 -15.62 -19.08
N GLY A 410 -5.04 -15.90 -19.88
CA GLY A 410 -5.31 -17.25 -20.40
C GLY A 410 -6.00 -18.20 -19.42
N VAL A 411 -6.25 -17.80 -18.17
CA VAL A 411 -7.06 -18.54 -17.21
C VAL A 411 -8.44 -17.89 -17.12
N THR A 412 -9.49 -18.66 -17.38
CA THR A 412 -10.87 -18.24 -17.13
C THR A 412 -11.10 -18.12 -15.63
N SER A 413 -11.00 -16.91 -15.09
CA SER A 413 -11.47 -16.60 -13.75
C SER A 413 -13.00 -16.48 -13.78
N ASP A 414 -13.67 -16.87 -12.69
CA ASP A 414 -15.11 -16.65 -12.54
C ASP A 414 -15.38 -15.13 -12.38
N TYR A 415 -15.53 -14.49 -13.54
CA TYR A 415 -15.98 -13.12 -13.70
C TYR A 415 -17.51 -13.06 -13.90
N SER A 416 -18.27 -13.94 -13.23
CA SER A 416 -19.72 -13.79 -13.14
C SER A 416 -20.06 -12.54 -12.32
N THR A 417 -21.13 -11.83 -12.70
CA THR A 417 -21.71 -10.71 -11.93
C THR A 417 -22.39 -11.18 -10.64
N THR A 418 -22.53 -12.50 -10.45
CA THR A 418 -23.07 -13.11 -9.23
C THR A 418 -22.00 -13.39 -8.17
N ASN A 419 -20.72 -13.21 -8.48
CA ASN A 419 -19.63 -13.47 -7.53
C ASN A 419 -19.41 -12.26 -6.61
N PRO A 420 -19.76 -12.35 -5.31
CA PRO A 420 -19.64 -11.22 -4.39
C PRO A 420 -18.20 -10.76 -4.14
N ALA A 421 -17.20 -11.63 -4.39
CA ALA A 421 -15.79 -11.30 -4.22
C ALA A 421 -15.31 -10.21 -5.22
N ARG A 422 -16.05 -9.97 -6.30
CA ARG A 422 -15.68 -8.95 -7.31
C ARG A 422 -15.95 -7.53 -6.83
N PHE A 423 -16.78 -7.35 -5.82
CA PHE A 423 -17.11 -6.04 -5.27
C PHE A 423 -16.07 -5.60 -4.23
N PRO A 424 -15.45 -4.41 -4.36
CA PRO A 424 -14.38 -3.93 -3.47
C PRO A 424 -14.67 -4.20 -2.00
N ASN A 425 -13.87 -5.07 -1.38
CA ASN A 425 -13.91 -5.41 0.04
C ASN A 425 -12.48 -5.74 0.49
N TYR A 426 -12.25 -5.84 1.79
CA TYR A 426 -10.94 -6.17 2.33
C TYR A 426 -11.03 -6.78 3.72
N SER A 427 -10.08 -7.66 4.01
CA SER A 427 -9.86 -8.21 5.36
C SER A 427 -9.28 -7.18 6.30
N LYS A 428 -9.85 -7.06 7.51
CA LYS A 428 -9.37 -6.18 8.59
C LYS A 428 -8.47 -6.87 9.61
N TYR A 429 -8.53 -8.20 9.67
CA TYR A 429 -7.63 -9.05 10.43
C TYR A 429 -7.37 -10.36 9.67
N PRO A 430 -6.28 -11.09 9.96
CA PRO A 430 -6.03 -12.38 9.33
C PRO A 430 -7.19 -13.37 9.57
N GLY A 431 -7.74 -13.93 8.50
CA GLY A 431 -8.90 -14.84 8.58
C GLY A 431 -10.27 -14.14 8.58
N ASP A 432 -10.33 -12.82 8.36
CA ASP A 432 -11.59 -12.12 8.11
C ASP A 432 -12.26 -12.62 6.82
N VAL A 433 -13.53 -12.99 6.94
CA VAL A 433 -14.36 -13.54 5.85
C VAL A 433 -15.53 -12.64 5.48
N VAL A 434 -15.74 -11.52 6.17
CA VAL A 434 -16.88 -10.62 5.97
C VAL A 434 -16.45 -9.20 5.60
N GLY A 435 -15.38 -8.69 6.19
CA GLY A 435 -14.86 -7.36 5.90
C GLY A 435 -15.93 -6.29 6.09
N LEU A 436 -16.07 -5.38 5.13
CA LEU A 436 -17.05 -4.29 5.19
C LEU A 436 -18.49 -4.75 4.94
N SER A 437 -18.75 -6.05 4.80
CA SER A 437 -20.12 -6.59 4.85
C SER A 437 -20.63 -6.80 6.28
N SER A 438 -19.76 -6.71 7.28
CA SER A 438 -20.13 -6.78 8.70
C SER A 438 -20.76 -5.48 9.18
N VAL A 439 -21.78 -5.57 10.04
CA VAL A 439 -22.36 -4.40 10.70
C VAL A 439 -21.33 -3.71 11.59
N LEU A 440 -20.59 -4.48 12.39
CA LEU A 440 -19.52 -3.94 13.24
C LEU A 440 -18.50 -3.14 12.42
N ALA A 441 -18.19 -3.63 11.21
CA ALA A 441 -17.25 -2.95 10.33
C ALA A 441 -17.80 -1.65 9.72
N GLN A 442 -19.07 -1.64 9.34
CA GLN A 442 -19.72 -0.46 8.76
C GLN A 442 -19.92 0.62 9.83
N ASP A 443 -20.34 0.23 11.04
CA ASP A 443 -20.57 1.08 12.21
C ASP A 443 -19.35 1.14 13.17
N GLY A 444 -18.16 0.83 12.66
CA GLY A 444 -16.92 0.80 13.43
C GLY A 444 -16.37 2.19 13.74
N LEU A 445 -16.94 3.24 13.15
CA LEU A 445 -16.57 4.63 13.41
C LEU A 445 -17.68 5.33 14.20
N PHE A 446 -17.34 5.98 15.31
CA PHE A 446 -18.25 6.78 16.12
C PHE A 446 -18.83 7.96 15.33
N TYR A 447 -20.05 8.36 15.66
CA TYR A 447 -20.67 9.58 15.15
C TYR A 447 -20.70 9.72 13.63
N GLN A 448 -20.82 8.64 12.85
CA GLN A 448 -21.10 8.75 11.40
C GLN A 448 -22.38 9.56 11.10
N THR A 449 -23.20 9.88 12.11
CA THR A 449 -24.20 10.96 12.10
C THR A 449 -23.64 12.34 11.71
N GLY A 450 -22.36 12.62 11.97
CA GLY A 450 -21.69 13.89 11.65
C GLY A 450 -21.39 14.08 10.16
N ILE A 451 -21.49 13.03 9.35
CA ILE A 451 -21.48 13.14 7.88
C ILE A 451 -22.90 13.10 7.28
N MET A 452 -23.92 12.82 8.08
CA MET A 452 -25.33 12.91 7.66
C MET A 452 -25.70 14.38 7.38
N GLY A 453 -26.23 14.64 6.20
CA GLY A 453 -26.67 15.96 5.76
C GLY A 453 -25.55 16.95 5.50
N GLY A 454 -24.29 16.49 5.41
CA GLY A 454 -23.11 17.33 5.23
C GLY A 454 -22.15 16.89 4.13
N THR A 455 -22.44 15.81 3.39
CA THR A 455 -21.55 15.29 2.34
C THR A 455 -21.98 15.74 0.95
N SER A 456 -21.02 16.17 0.12
CA SER A 456 -21.24 16.60 -1.26
C SER A 456 -20.31 15.86 -2.24
N LEU A 457 -20.80 15.61 -3.45
CA LEU A 457 -20.05 15.17 -4.61
C LEU A 457 -18.97 16.17 -5.00
N ASP A 458 -19.19 17.46 -4.76
CA ASP A 458 -18.19 18.49 -5.01
C ASP A 458 -16.94 18.32 -4.12
N PHE A 459 -17.05 17.57 -3.01
CA PHE A 459 -15.89 17.26 -2.17
C PHE A 459 -14.90 16.30 -2.84
N PHE A 460 -15.28 15.68 -3.96
CA PHE A 460 -14.49 14.70 -4.70
C PHE A 460 -14.03 15.24 -6.05
N VAL A 461 -14.34 16.50 -6.39
CA VAL A 461 -13.94 17.11 -7.67
C VAL A 461 -12.43 17.27 -7.79
N ASN A 462 -11.72 17.40 -6.67
CA ASN A 462 -10.25 17.44 -6.60
C ASN A 462 -9.57 16.18 -7.19
N ILE A 463 -10.28 15.07 -7.27
CA ILE A 463 -9.80 13.77 -7.76
C ILE A 463 -9.69 13.76 -9.31
N GLN A 464 -10.39 14.67 -9.99
CA GLN A 464 -10.51 14.69 -11.45
C GLN A 464 -9.30 15.32 -12.17
N ASP A 465 -8.48 16.12 -11.46
CA ASP A 465 -7.27 16.75 -12.00
C ASP A 465 -6.08 16.64 -11.03
N PRO A 466 -5.48 15.45 -10.86
CA PRO A 466 -4.43 15.25 -9.86
C PRO A 466 -3.02 15.49 -10.40
N GLY A 467 -2.86 16.29 -11.46
CA GLY A 467 -1.55 16.63 -12.00
C GLY A 467 -0.68 17.37 -10.97
N PRO A 468 0.66 17.33 -11.09
CA PRO A 468 1.57 17.98 -10.14
C PRO A 468 1.43 19.52 -10.12
N ALA A 469 0.82 20.11 -11.15
CA ALA A 469 0.50 21.54 -11.21
C ALA A 469 -0.84 21.90 -10.53
N SER A 470 -1.66 20.90 -10.18
CA SER A 470 -2.93 21.13 -9.49
C SER A 470 -2.67 21.38 -8.01
N LYS A 471 -3.42 22.31 -7.41
CA LYS A 471 -3.42 22.55 -5.95
C LYS A 471 -3.86 21.33 -5.14
N PHE A 472 -4.31 20.27 -5.80
CA PHE A 472 -4.89 19.06 -5.22
C PHE A 472 -4.05 17.81 -5.53
N GLY A 473 -2.94 17.96 -6.28
CA GLY A 473 -2.27 16.87 -6.97
C GLY A 473 -1.81 15.73 -6.08
N ASN A 474 -1.56 16.00 -4.80
CA ASN A 474 -1.00 15.04 -3.84
C ASN A 474 -2.05 14.32 -2.98
N ASP A 475 -3.34 14.66 -3.10
CA ASP A 475 -4.36 14.21 -2.13
C ASP A 475 -5.66 13.73 -2.78
N PHE A 476 -6.00 12.46 -2.52
CA PHE A 476 -7.22 11.82 -3.01
C PHE A 476 -8.34 11.76 -1.96
N LEU A 477 -8.11 12.27 -0.75
CA LEU A 477 -9.15 12.37 0.26
C LEU A 477 -10.12 13.51 -0.06
N ALA A 478 -11.32 13.43 0.52
CA ALA A 478 -12.37 14.41 0.33
C ALA A 478 -11.90 15.80 0.74
N TRP A 479 -12.28 16.81 -0.03
CA TRP A 479 -11.88 18.20 0.16
C TRP A 479 -12.98 19.17 -0.29
N SER A 480 -13.38 20.10 0.57
CA SER A 480 -14.39 21.10 0.21
C SER A 480 -13.71 22.33 -0.41
N PRO A 481 -14.13 22.76 -1.61
CA PRO A 481 -13.68 24.04 -2.17
C PRO A 481 -14.01 25.26 -1.29
N GLN A 482 -15.08 25.16 -0.48
CA GLN A 482 -15.60 26.27 0.33
C GLN A 482 -15.07 26.25 1.78
N SER A 483 -15.13 25.09 2.46
CA SER A 483 -14.73 24.96 3.87
C SER A 483 -13.34 24.37 4.06
N GLY A 484 -12.69 23.91 2.99
CA GLY A 484 -11.41 23.22 3.01
C GLY A 484 -11.52 21.79 3.52
N TRP A 485 -11.72 21.62 4.83
CA TRP A 485 -11.66 20.33 5.53
C TRP A 485 -13.07 19.82 5.92
N PRO A 486 -13.77 19.06 5.06
CA PRO A 486 -15.11 18.56 5.38
C PRO A 486 -15.03 17.39 6.39
N ALA A 487 -16.08 17.19 7.18
CA ALA A 487 -16.12 16.14 8.21
C ALA A 487 -15.82 14.74 7.63
N VAL A 488 -16.35 14.42 6.43
CA VAL A 488 -16.15 13.14 5.75
C VAL A 488 -14.67 12.79 5.56
N ARG A 489 -13.78 13.78 5.47
CA ARG A 489 -12.34 13.59 5.36
C ARG A 489 -11.75 12.90 6.60
N ASP A 490 -12.17 13.30 7.80
CA ASP A 490 -11.67 12.67 9.04
C ASP A 490 -12.16 11.21 9.15
N TYR A 491 -13.37 10.92 8.65
CA TYR A 491 -13.87 9.54 8.54
C TYR A 491 -13.09 8.71 7.53
N GLU A 492 -12.72 9.30 6.38
CA GLU A 492 -11.84 8.62 5.42
C GLU A 492 -10.48 8.29 6.03
N ILE A 493 -9.85 9.23 6.74
CA ILE A 493 -8.59 9.02 7.46
C ILE A 493 -8.73 7.89 8.48
N ALA A 494 -9.80 7.91 9.29
CA ALA A 494 -10.05 6.90 10.31
C ALA A 494 -10.32 5.50 9.70
N ALA A 495 -10.97 5.44 8.53
CA ALA A 495 -11.27 4.20 7.82
C ALA A 495 -10.03 3.55 7.17
N ILE A 496 -9.08 4.36 6.67
CA ILE A 496 -7.86 3.85 6.02
C ILE A 496 -6.70 3.61 6.99
N ALA A 497 -6.82 4.07 8.24
CA ALA A 497 -5.81 3.86 9.27
C ALA A 497 -5.45 2.36 9.42
N PRO A 498 -4.21 2.03 9.85
CA PRO A 498 -3.77 0.64 9.99
C PRO A 498 -4.71 -0.21 10.85
N ASP A 499 -4.97 -1.42 10.40
CA ASP A 499 -5.69 -2.46 11.15
C ASP A 499 -4.81 -3.68 11.45
N LEU A 500 -5.37 -4.69 12.12
CA LEU A 500 -4.67 -5.93 12.47
C LEU A 500 -4.14 -6.68 11.24
N PHE A 501 -4.84 -6.63 10.11
CA PHE A 501 -4.38 -7.23 8.85
C PHE A 501 -3.15 -6.48 8.34
N ASP A 502 -3.23 -5.15 8.29
CA ASP A 502 -2.16 -4.28 7.79
C ASP A 502 -0.87 -4.49 8.60
N ILE A 503 -0.93 -4.43 9.93
CA ILE A 503 0.25 -4.62 10.78
C ILE A 503 0.77 -6.08 10.73
N THR A 504 -0.05 -7.05 10.34
CA THR A 504 0.38 -8.44 10.21
C THR A 504 1.23 -8.62 8.96
N TYR A 505 0.82 -8.04 7.83
CA TYR A 505 1.43 -8.33 6.53
C TYR A 505 2.31 -7.22 5.96
N TYR A 506 2.25 -6.01 6.50
CA TYR A 506 3.01 -4.86 6.01
C TYR A 506 3.93 -4.28 7.09
N SER A 507 5.13 -3.85 6.67
CA SER A 507 5.98 -2.94 7.45
C SER A 507 5.59 -1.51 7.10
N ILE A 508 5.00 -0.82 8.08
CA ILE A 508 4.37 0.49 7.89
C ILE A 508 5.19 1.55 8.60
N GLU A 509 6.02 2.29 7.85
CA GLU A 509 6.78 3.43 8.38
C GLU A 509 5.83 4.51 8.94
N PRO A 510 5.86 4.82 10.26
CA PRO A 510 4.96 5.82 10.83
C PRO A 510 5.29 7.26 10.43
N ASP A 511 6.55 7.56 10.08
CA ASP A 511 7.00 8.86 9.60
C ASP A 511 7.67 8.76 8.22
N TYR A 512 6.88 8.34 7.23
CA TYR A 512 7.36 8.17 5.85
C TYR A 512 7.92 9.49 5.28
N THR A 513 7.32 10.62 5.68
CA THR A 513 7.74 11.95 5.24
C THR A 513 9.21 12.23 5.60
N GLY A 514 9.55 12.10 6.89
CA GLY A 514 10.89 12.37 7.39
C GLY A 514 11.92 11.36 6.90
N ASN A 515 11.54 10.09 6.82
CA ASN A 515 12.50 9.00 6.57
C ASN A 515 12.71 8.68 5.08
N TYR A 516 11.76 8.99 4.20
CA TYR A 516 11.81 8.59 2.78
C TYR A 516 11.40 9.70 1.81
N TYR A 517 10.20 10.26 1.99
CA TYR A 517 9.60 11.19 1.02
C TYR A 517 10.51 12.38 0.69
N ASN A 518 11.05 13.04 1.71
CA ASN A 518 11.90 14.22 1.55
C ASN A 518 13.17 13.92 0.73
N TYR A 519 13.71 12.71 0.83
CA TYR A 519 14.83 12.27 -0.01
C TYR A 519 14.37 12.01 -1.44
N PHE A 520 13.21 11.37 -1.64
CA PHE A 520 12.73 11.01 -2.97
C PHE A 520 12.31 12.19 -3.84
N ILE A 521 11.89 13.30 -3.23
CA ILE A 521 11.56 14.54 -3.94
C ILE A 521 12.78 15.45 -4.17
N ASP A 522 13.93 15.18 -3.54
CA ASP A 522 15.16 15.93 -3.81
C ASP A 522 15.55 15.71 -5.28
N PRO A 523 15.72 16.76 -6.09
CA PRO A 523 15.99 16.62 -7.52
C PRO A 523 17.23 15.77 -7.85
N LYS A 524 18.27 15.81 -7.01
CA LYS A 524 19.50 15.03 -7.21
C LYS A 524 19.27 13.55 -6.94
N VAL A 525 18.59 13.24 -5.84
CA VAL A 525 18.24 11.87 -5.47
C VAL A 525 17.22 11.29 -6.45
N SER A 526 16.21 12.07 -6.81
CA SER A 526 15.13 11.68 -7.70
C SER A 526 15.65 11.31 -9.10
N ALA A 527 16.53 12.14 -9.67
CA ALA A 527 17.20 11.84 -10.94
C ALA A 527 18.01 10.53 -10.87
N ASN A 528 18.58 10.23 -9.71
CA ASN A 528 19.32 9.00 -9.49
C ASN A 528 18.42 7.81 -9.17
N LEU A 529 17.24 7.92 -8.57
CA LEU A 529 16.42 6.76 -8.20
C LEU A 529 15.32 6.44 -9.24
N PHE A 530 14.74 7.46 -9.88
CA PHE A 530 13.55 7.34 -10.73
C PHE A 530 13.87 7.60 -12.20
N VAL A 531 14.82 6.84 -12.75
CA VAL A 531 15.18 6.91 -14.18
C VAL A 531 14.06 6.32 -15.03
N GLU A 532 13.61 7.08 -16.04
CA GLU A 532 12.60 6.69 -17.04
C GLU A 532 11.28 6.18 -16.43
N PRO A 533 10.48 7.07 -15.79
CA PRO A 533 9.19 6.67 -15.25
C PRO A 533 8.25 6.18 -16.36
N ARG A 534 7.58 5.05 -16.13
CA ARG A 534 6.62 4.47 -17.10
C ARG A 534 5.24 5.14 -17.09
N VAL A 535 4.97 6.01 -16.11
CA VAL A 535 3.70 6.74 -15.95
C VAL A 535 3.85 8.18 -16.48
N PRO A 536 2.97 8.67 -17.37
CA PRO A 536 2.91 10.08 -17.73
C PRO A 536 2.63 10.94 -16.48
N GLN A 537 3.36 12.06 -16.30
CA GLN A 537 3.25 12.92 -15.11
C GLN A 537 3.58 12.20 -13.79
N PHE A 538 4.65 11.39 -13.79
CA PHE A 538 5.18 10.78 -12.57
C PHE A 538 5.66 11.84 -11.57
N PHE A 539 5.29 11.64 -10.30
CA PHE A 539 5.83 12.35 -9.15
C PHE A 539 5.72 11.45 -7.92
N VAL A 540 6.57 11.65 -6.93
CA VAL A 540 6.51 10.87 -5.69
C VAL A 540 5.41 11.46 -4.81
N ARG A 541 4.48 10.64 -4.35
CA ARG A 541 3.41 11.05 -3.44
C ARG A 541 3.82 10.85 -1.98
N PRO A 542 3.42 11.76 -1.08
CA PRO A 542 3.44 11.52 0.36
C PRO A 542 2.33 10.54 0.79
N ASP A 543 2.20 10.31 2.10
CA ASP A 543 1.12 9.47 2.66
C ASP A 543 -0.24 10.11 2.39
N LEU A 544 -1.27 9.27 2.19
CA LEU A 544 -2.64 9.72 1.93
C LEU A 544 -3.11 10.77 2.96
N GLY A 545 -3.78 11.81 2.47
CA GLY A 545 -4.24 12.94 3.28
C GLY A 545 -3.22 14.08 3.44
N SER A 546 -2.00 13.92 2.93
CA SER A 546 -1.00 14.99 2.86
C SER A 546 -1.34 16.02 1.80
N ARG A 547 -1.19 17.29 2.15
CA ARG A 547 -1.44 18.41 1.24
C ARG A 547 -0.48 19.56 1.56
N ASP A 548 0.28 20.02 0.56
CA ASP A 548 1.42 20.93 0.77
C ASP A 548 1.03 22.29 1.38
N ASP A 549 -0.17 22.79 1.09
CA ASP A 549 -0.69 24.07 1.59
C ASP A 549 -1.45 23.96 2.91
N VAL A 550 -1.67 22.76 3.44
CA VAL A 550 -2.46 22.55 4.66
C VAL A 550 -1.65 21.82 5.71
N MET A 551 -1.20 20.62 5.41
CA MET A 551 -0.56 19.73 6.37
C MET A 551 0.04 18.53 5.65
N THR A 552 1.31 18.25 5.94
CA THR A 552 1.93 16.97 5.59
C THR A 552 1.43 15.90 6.55
N MET A 553 0.88 14.82 6.00
CA MET A 553 0.34 13.69 6.75
C MET A 553 1.36 12.56 6.74
N ASN A 554 1.45 11.83 7.84
CA ASN A 554 2.09 10.53 7.90
C ASN A 554 1.16 9.54 8.62
N VAL A 555 1.46 8.25 8.57
CA VAL A 555 0.62 7.22 9.22
C VAL A 555 0.45 7.48 10.72
N ARG A 556 1.48 8.00 11.41
CA ARG A 556 1.35 8.43 12.82
C ARG A 556 0.21 9.43 12.99
N MET A 557 0.22 10.50 12.19
CA MET A 557 -0.79 11.56 12.26
C MET A 557 -2.17 11.05 11.82
N GLN A 558 -2.26 10.09 10.88
CA GLN A 558 -3.52 9.43 10.55
C GLN A 558 -4.10 8.68 11.76
N MET A 559 -3.26 7.91 12.47
CA MET A 559 -3.69 7.19 13.69
C MET A 559 -4.05 8.15 14.83
N GLU A 560 -3.27 9.22 15.04
CA GLU A 560 -3.56 10.25 16.04
C GLU A 560 -4.89 10.95 15.72
N ARG A 561 -5.17 11.25 14.45
CA ARG A 561 -6.45 11.84 14.03
C ARG A 561 -7.62 10.87 14.10
N ALA A 562 -7.41 9.59 13.81
CA ALA A 562 -8.45 8.58 14.05
C ALA A 562 -8.83 8.50 15.55
N ARG A 563 -7.93 8.91 16.44
CA ARG A 563 -8.18 8.99 17.90
C ARG A 563 -8.61 10.36 18.40
N ALA A 564 -8.27 11.43 17.70
CA ALA A 564 -8.64 12.79 18.08
C ALA A 564 -9.97 13.17 17.46
N ILE A 565 -10.91 13.68 18.27
CA ILE A 565 -12.19 14.23 17.78
C ILE A 565 -11.90 15.32 16.71
N GLY A 566 -12.58 15.21 15.56
CA GLY A 566 -12.70 16.29 14.57
C GLY A 566 -13.21 17.56 15.24
N ALA A 567 -12.55 18.68 15.02
CA ALA A 567 -12.47 19.90 15.84
C ALA A 567 -13.77 20.64 16.23
N ASN A 568 -14.95 20.01 16.34
CA ASN A 568 -16.22 20.73 16.43
C ASN A 568 -17.34 20.09 17.28
N THR A 569 -17.04 19.35 18.36
CA THR A 569 -18.10 18.95 19.31
C THR A 569 -17.65 19.07 20.77
N ASN A 570 -18.51 19.66 21.60
CA ASN A 570 -18.35 19.86 23.05
C ASN A 570 -18.52 18.57 23.87
N VAL A 571 -18.14 17.42 23.31
CA VAL A 571 -18.26 16.10 23.96
C VAL A 571 -16.86 15.65 24.42
N ALA A 572 -16.80 14.99 25.58
CA ALA A 572 -15.55 14.46 26.14
C ALA A 572 -14.75 13.67 25.07
N LYS A 573 -13.43 13.84 25.06
CA LYS A 573 -12.48 13.22 24.10
C LYS A 573 -12.78 11.73 23.89
N GLN A 574 -13.35 11.37 22.74
CA GLN A 574 -13.64 10.00 22.30
C GLN A 574 -13.05 9.81 20.89
N SER A 575 -12.48 8.63 20.62
CA SER A 575 -11.91 8.31 19.30
C SER A 575 -12.98 8.30 18.20
N LEU A 576 -12.62 8.60 16.95
CA LEU A 576 -13.49 8.32 15.81
C LEU A 576 -13.64 6.81 15.58
N GLN A 577 -12.66 6.01 16.00
CA GLN A 577 -12.75 4.55 15.97
C GLN A 577 -13.39 4.05 17.26
N ARG A 578 -14.31 3.11 17.13
CA ARG A 578 -14.96 2.47 18.28
C ARG A 578 -14.02 1.48 18.93
N ASP A 579 -13.99 1.44 20.26
CA ASP A 579 -13.16 0.48 20.99
C ASP A 579 -13.66 -0.96 20.76
N GLU A 580 -14.95 -1.12 20.48
CA GLU A 580 -15.57 -2.40 20.14
C GLU A 580 -15.12 -2.91 18.76
N ALA A 581 -14.65 -2.03 17.87
CA ALA A 581 -14.02 -2.39 16.60
C ALA A 581 -12.56 -2.79 16.84
N PHE A 582 -12.38 -3.98 17.44
CA PHE A 582 -11.11 -4.51 17.94
C PHE A 582 -9.97 -4.60 16.90
N TYR A 583 -10.29 -4.53 15.62
CA TYR A 583 -9.33 -4.69 14.53
C TYR A 583 -8.52 -3.42 14.25
N PHE A 584 -8.90 -2.26 14.75
CA PHE A 584 -8.12 -1.03 14.53
C PHE A 584 -6.82 -1.04 15.35
N ALA A 585 -5.72 -0.58 14.73
CA ALA A 585 -4.46 -0.42 15.45
C ALA A 585 -4.51 0.82 16.36
N GLN A 586 -4.77 0.58 17.65
CA GLN A 586 -4.88 1.63 18.67
C GLN A 586 -3.56 2.04 19.35
N ASP A 587 -2.41 1.52 18.96
CA ASP A 587 -1.11 2.06 19.40
C ASP A 587 -0.14 2.12 18.21
N ILE A 588 0.58 3.24 18.09
CA ILE A 588 1.66 3.38 17.12
C ILE A 588 2.77 2.35 17.36
N SER A 589 2.97 1.94 18.62
CA SER A 589 3.91 0.89 18.99
C SER A 589 3.61 -0.43 18.26
N HIS A 590 2.36 -0.71 17.91
CA HIS A 590 1.98 -1.90 17.15
C HIS A 590 2.52 -1.91 15.71
N LEU A 591 2.80 -0.73 15.15
CA LEU A 591 3.51 -0.60 13.86
C LEU A 591 4.99 -1.00 14.00
N LEU A 592 5.53 -0.92 15.23
CA LEU A 592 6.95 -1.10 15.54
C LEU A 592 7.27 -2.48 16.13
N THR A 593 6.34 -3.22 16.74
CA THR A 593 6.64 -4.47 17.45
C THR A 593 6.33 -5.73 16.64
N GLY A 594 7.27 -6.67 16.56
CA GLY A 594 7.15 -7.94 15.82
C GLY A 594 6.09 -8.91 16.37
N TRP A 595 5.33 -9.52 15.48
CA TRP A 595 4.64 -10.80 15.73
C TRP A 595 5.20 -11.80 14.71
N VAL A 596 5.72 -12.94 15.16
CA VAL A 596 6.13 -14.04 14.28
C VAL A 596 4.99 -15.06 14.29
N PRO A 597 4.37 -15.39 13.15
CA PRO A 597 3.56 -16.58 13.04
C PRO A 597 4.54 -17.73 12.80
N ASN A 598 4.73 -18.61 13.78
CA ASN A 598 5.14 -20.00 13.59
C ASN A 598 5.08 -20.72 14.95
N ASP A 599 4.53 -21.92 14.94
CA ASP A 599 4.21 -22.76 16.09
C ASP A 599 5.46 -23.26 16.88
N GLU A 600 6.67 -23.02 16.36
CA GLU A 600 7.92 -23.45 17.01
C GLU A 600 8.32 -22.57 18.21
N PHE A 601 7.69 -21.41 18.41
CA PHE A 601 7.99 -20.48 19.51
C PHE A 601 6.77 -20.17 20.39
N GLY A 602 6.06 -21.22 20.83
CA GLY A 602 5.37 -21.26 22.12
C GLY A 602 4.08 -20.44 22.27
N GLU A 603 3.04 -21.11 22.76
CA GLU A 603 1.89 -20.47 23.38
C GLU A 603 2.36 -19.44 24.43
N TYR A 604 2.16 -18.15 24.16
CA TYR A 604 2.45 -17.11 25.15
C TYR A 604 1.30 -17.01 26.15
N VAL A 605 1.26 -17.94 27.11
CA VAL A 605 0.50 -17.73 28.36
C VAL A 605 1.09 -16.56 29.16
N GLN A 606 2.39 -16.27 28.96
CA GLN A 606 3.07 -15.05 29.43
C GLN A 606 4.08 -14.54 28.38
N PHE A 607 4.04 -13.24 28.09
CA PHE A 607 4.92 -12.57 27.14
C PHE A 607 6.35 -12.40 27.73
N PRO A 608 7.42 -12.87 27.07
CA PRO A 608 8.77 -12.83 27.62
C PRO A 608 9.42 -11.46 27.38
N GLU A 609 9.04 -10.47 28.18
CA GLU A 609 9.49 -9.07 28.08
C GLU A 609 11.02 -8.87 28.02
N HIS A 610 11.82 -9.80 28.55
CA HIS A 610 13.28 -9.71 28.60
C HIS A 610 13.97 -10.10 27.28
N ARG A 611 13.26 -10.73 26.34
CA ARG A 611 13.82 -11.16 25.04
C ARG A 611 13.51 -10.21 23.90
N PHE A 612 12.56 -9.32 24.10
CA PHE A 612 12.14 -8.32 23.14
C PHE A 612 12.63 -6.95 23.61
N GLY A 613 13.21 -6.16 22.71
CA GLY A 613 13.59 -4.82 23.09
C GLY A 613 12.35 -3.92 23.22
N LYS A 614 12.36 -3.05 24.23
CA LYS A 614 11.28 -2.08 24.47
C LYS A 614 11.51 -0.87 23.58
N CYS A 615 10.51 -0.50 22.76
CA CYS A 615 10.54 0.77 22.04
C CYS A 615 10.03 1.86 22.98
N ASP A 616 10.89 2.84 23.29
CA ASP A 616 10.47 4.06 23.99
C ASP A 616 9.98 5.09 22.95
N PRO A 617 8.67 5.36 22.86
CA PRO A 617 8.11 6.30 21.88
C PRO A 617 8.46 7.77 22.18
N THR A 618 9.08 8.06 23.34
CA THR A 618 9.41 9.43 23.76
C THR A 618 10.75 9.94 23.20
N MET A 619 11.62 9.07 22.69
CA MET A 619 12.94 9.46 22.17
C MET A 619 12.87 9.94 20.70
N ARG A 620 12.44 11.19 20.50
CA ARG A 620 12.27 11.83 19.19
C ARG A 620 13.53 12.46 18.59
N ASP A 621 14.63 12.59 19.35
CA ASP A 621 15.79 13.42 18.97
C ASP A 621 17.08 12.66 18.64
N VAL A 622 17.01 11.34 18.38
CA VAL A 622 18.22 10.59 17.99
C VAL A 622 18.54 10.87 16.52
N GLN A 623 19.61 11.62 16.27
CA GLN A 623 20.22 11.81 14.96
C GLN A 623 21.31 10.73 14.73
N PRO A 624 21.31 10.01 13.60
CA PRO A 624 20.33 10.09 12.51
C PRO A 624 18.99 9.41 12.85
N SER A 625 17.89 9.94 12.29
CA SER A 625 16.57 9.32 12.39
C SER A 625 16.65 7.89 11.86
N THR A 626 16.22 6.91 12.65
CA THR A 626 16.10 5.51 12.23
C THR A 626 14.65 5.22 11.90
N PRO A 627 14.34 4.48 10.82
CA PRO A 627 12.96 4.15 10.51
C PRO A 627 12.33 3.34 11.65
N GLY A 628 11.09 3.72 11.97
CA GLY A 628 10.39 3.31 13.18
C GLY A 628 10.70 4.04 14.47
N MET A 629 11.66 4.97 14.51
CA MET A 629 11.99 5.77 15.70
C MET A 629 12.19 4.96 16.98
N CYS A 630 12.67 3.72 16.87
CA CYS A 630 12.88 2.82 18.02
C CYS A 630 14.38 2.53 18.21
N PRO A 631 15.10 3.41 18.92
CA PRO A 631 16.56 3.35 18.99
C PRO A 631 17.13 2.21 19.85
N GLN A 632 16.37 1.68 20.83
CA GLN A 632 16.88 0.70 21.79
C GLN A 632 16.76 -0.76 21.32
N ALA A 633 15.83 -1.07 20.41
CA ALA A 633 15.43 -2.44 20.10
C ALA A 633 15.37 -2.78 18.61
N GLY A 634 15.27 -1.76 17.74
CA GLY A 634 14.83 -1.96 16.36
C GLY A 634 13.34 -2.36 16.30
N GLY A 635 12.57 -1.70 15.43
CA GLY A 635 11.16 -2.05 15.19
C GLY A 635 10.94 -2.94 13.95
N ARG A 636 9.69 -3.32 13.66
CA ARG A 636 9.19 -3.94 12.41
C ARG A 636 9.52 -3.16 11.12
N VAL A 637 9.81 -1.89 11.31
CA VAL A 637 10.20 -0.90 10.31
C VAL A 637 11.68 -0.54 10.40
N GLY A 638 12.38 -1.02 11.44
CA GLY A 638 13.83 -0.95 11.57
C GLY A 638 14.54 -2.00 10.72
N TYR A 639 15.85 -1.87 10.59
CA TYR A 639 16.67 -2.77 9.79
C TYR A 639 17.22 -3.90 10.64
N SER A 640 16.76 -5.12 10.38
CA SER A 640 17.42 -6.33 10.91
C SER A 640 18.24 -6.98 9.80
N VAL A 641 19.46 -7.40 10.12
CA VAL A 641 20.36 -8.04 9.17
C VAL A 641 20.90 -9.31 9.81
N LYS A 642 21.05 -10.37 9.01
CA LYS A 642 21.64 -11.64 9.43
C LYS A 642 22.82 -11.99 8.55
N LEU A 643 23.97 -12.30 9.16
CA LEU A 643 25.05 -12.98 8.46
C LEU A 643 24.67 -14.43 8.20
N VAL A 644 24.98 -14.91 7.01
CA VAL A 644 24.70 -16.27 6.57
C VAL A 644 25.93 -16.86 5.93
N SER A 645 26.16 -18.17 6.14
CA SER A 645 27.24 -18.87 5.45
C SER A 645 26.90 -19.03 3.98
N ARG A 646 27.92 -19.28 3.14
CA ARG A 646 27.69 -19.58 1.72
C ARG A 646 26.83 -20.83 1.54
N GLU A 647 27.06 -21.87 2.34
CA GLU A 647 26.35 -23.15 2.26
C GLU A 647 24.84 -23.00 2.48
N PHE A 648 24.42 -21.97 3.22
CA PHE A 648 23.02 -21.64 3.40
C PHE A 648 22.27 -21.46 2.06
N PHE A 649 22.94 -20.99 1.01
CA PHE A 649 22.31 -20.77 -0.29
C PHE A 649 22.29 -22.01 -1.20
N ASP A 650 23.07 -23.03 -0.87
CA ASP A 650 23.24 -24.24 -1.69
C ASP A 650 22.35 -25.41 -1.24
N VAL A 651 21.76 -25.32 -0.04
CA VAL A 651 20.82 -26.29 0.54
C VAL A 651 19.37 -26.02 0.13
N ASP A 652 18.55 -27.06 0.16
CA ASP A 652 17.11 -26.93 -0.06
C ASP A 652 16.48 -26.15 1.11
N GLN A 653 15.67 -25.15 0.77
CA GLN A 653 15.01 -24.25 1.68
C GLN A 653 13.51 -24.54 1.69
N ASN A 654 12.90 -24.59 2.88
CA ASN A 654 11.46 -24.72 3.03
C ASN A 654 10.82 -23.32 2.94
N LEU A 655 10.56 -22.87 1.71
CA LEU A 655 10.01 -21.56 1.40
C LEU A 655 8.65 -21.70 0.69
N GLY A 656 7.86 -20.64 0.71
CA GLY A 656 6.61 -20.62 -0.05
C GLY A 656 5.51 -21.52 0.52
N ASN A 657 5.62 -22.04 1.75
CA ASN A 657 4.73 -23.08 2.29
C ASN A 657 4.51 -24.23 1.29
N SER A 658 5.59 -24.63 0.59
CA SER A 658 5.54 -25.61 -0.48
C SER A 658 6.68 -26.63 -0.34
N VAL A 659 7.06 -27.28 -1.44
CA VAL A 659 8.14 -28.27 -1.44
C VAL A 659 9.49 -27.57 -1.22
N ALA A 660 10.35 -28.17 -0.40
CA ALA A 660 11.71 -27.68 -0.19
C ALA A 660 12.49 -27.70 -1.51
N ALA A 661 13.17 -26.61 -1.83
CA ALA A 661 13.97 -26.49 -3.05
C ALA A 661 15.08 -25.45 -2.89
N LYS A 662 15.99 -25.39 -3.85
CA LYS A 662 17.03 -24.34 -3.90
C LYS A 662 16.43 -22.99 -4.30
N ILE A 663 17.08 -21.93 -3.85
CA ILE A 663 16.76 -20.57 -4.32
C ILE A 663 17.12 -20.37 -5.79
N LEU A 664 16.47 -19.39 -6.40
CA LEU A 664 16.62 -19.08 -7.82
C LEU A 664 17.85 -18.21 -8.12
N ASN A 665 18.44 -17.57 -7.11
CA ASN A 665 19.58 -16.66 -7.24
C ASN A 665 20.71 -16.96 -6.23
N PRO A 666 21.31 -18.18 -6.25
CA PRO A 666 22.46 -18.49 -5.39
C PRO A 666 23.72 -17.72 -5.81
N PRO A 667 24.69 -17.52 -4.90
CA PRO A 667 25.90 -16.77 -5.22
C PRO A 667 26.79 -17.57 -6.20
N PRO A 668 27.46 -16.91 -7.17
CA PRO A 668 28.31 -17.60 -8.14
C PRO A 668 29.41 -18.42 -7.47
N LYS A 669 29.87 -19.52 -8.08
CA LYS A 669 30.87 -20.44 -7.49
C LYS A 669 32.20 -19.78 -7.08
N GLY A 670 32.55 -18.64 -7.69
CA GLY A 670 33.79 -17.90 -7.39
C GLY A 670 33.73 -17.04 -6.11
N TRP A 671 32.55 -16.93 -5.49
CA TRP A 671 32.28 -16.10 -4.32
C TRP A 671 32.42 -16.82 -3.00
#